data_AF-A0A286A1C9-F1
#
_entry.id   AF-A0A286A1C9-F1
#
_cell.length_a   1.000
_cell.length_b   1.000
_cell.length_c   1.000
_cell.angle_alpha   90.00
_cell.angle_beta   90.00
_cell.angle_gamma   90.00
#
_symmetry.space_group_name_H-M   'P 1'
#
loop_
_entity.id
_entity.type
_entity.pdbx_description
1 polymer ?
#
loop_
_entity_poly.entity_id
_entity_poly.type
_entity_poly.pdbx_seq_one_letter_code
_entity_poly.pdbx_strand_id
1 'polypeptide(L)'
;MIMRKVIFISLLVLSFVSFAVATPVARPSTNGKLHVVGTELHDEHGNVVVLKGASTHGLTWFPQFVNNGLFKQLSTEWNTNLIRLAMYSKDYVEGNRKKNLEILRKGIEYAIANDMYVLVDWHVLEDQNPNVYLAEAISFFNEMAREYANVPNVIFEICNEPNGDCTWEDIKEYAHVVIPVIRRHKPDALIVIGTPNYAREIQYPAEDPVPFENVMYSFHFYATSHTYVFRAKLRNVVKQGTPIFITESGLCEESGDGKIDFENVRIWYSLIDSLHISYTIWNLSNKEEESSMIRDDSRAVEYLTDGDLTISGRFAKALFQGTPIDKITLEYSTIENFKILARSKPHKVWLMFAGPLFIFLILCLAVEKYRKRSKNKVIRSYDDLLKYSTDEAAKKFNKSPLKVILGDMFLLFSSLCTLVYLCWRVTCSIPYAYGWIAVVGSFLLLVVEVLGFFESFVHYGGLLKLRDHPLPKIADEEFPDVDIFISTYNEPVELLRKTIIGCKYMEYPDKSKVHICLCDDNRRPEMRALAEELGVIYFDRPNNEGAKAGNLNAALARTRSPYVVTFDADMVPQRKFLLKTIPYFVDADRINARLPEERRRSLGFIQTPQSFYTPDVFQHNLYAERVVPNEQDYFYDVIEAAKTSTNSVIYGGSNTVISRKALEDIGGFYTKSITEDFATGMLIESAGYVSLGLSEPLASGVAPSTFQDHVQQRTRWGRGVIATAKQLKFLRNRKLDVSQKMSYLNSVLYWFSPLKNLIYLISPLMFAVFCIPIFKCTLVDLALFWLPMHILQILALRVTSQGKISAQWSGIYETSVMPFLLMPVVKEVFGITLSKFKVTKKEKASFRRVVDKRSLVPFVVLLVLTFAGIVRMTYMMVAFKYIGILAVLFWLVRNSYYLTMCLFLGFGRDSDGENVKVFAAELVTLHKCDGMDVDGVTTRLTEHSVDVFTDEVDVLYLGEQVELGISTNGYDLNVKGTVVSIRHSCNPDVPSVYTVEILDFAGQKDAYVQMLYDLTPTLPQRLRFGDEYIRNLWKNLGHRIVRV
;
A
#
# COMPACT_ATOMS: atom_id res chain seq x y z
N MET A 1 -6.40 14.74 -46.27
CA MET A 1 -5.75 13.74 -47.15
C MET A 1 -5.62 12.44 -46.36
N ILE A 2 -6.41 11.40 -46.65
CA ILE A 2 -6.27 10.47 -47.81
C ILE A 2 -4.97 9.65 -47.60
N MET A 3 -4.97 8.37 -47.21
CA MET A 3 -6.00 7.33 -47.07
C MET A 3 -6.74 6.91 -48.37
N ARG A 4 -6.49 5.66 -48.80
CA ARG A 4 -7.09 4.93 -49.96
C ARG A 4 -6.68 5.40 -51.38
N LYS A 5 -5.73 4.68 -52.00
CA LYS A 5 -5.84 3.87 -53.26
C LYS A 5 -4.41 3.58 -53.77
N VAL A 6 -3.94 2.35 -54.04
CA VAL A 6 -4.47 1.19 -54.82
C VAL A 6 -4.18 1.32 -56.32
N ILE A 7 -3.32 0.41 -56.84
CA ILE A 7 -3.15 0.01 -58.27
C ILE A 7 -2.48 1.09 -59.17
N PHE A 8 -1.52 0.81 -60.07
CA PHE A 8 -1.07 -0.44 -60.73
C PHE A 8 0.38 -0.36 -61.30
N ILE A 9 0.94 -1.51 -61.76
CA ILE A 9 1.73 -1.75 -63.02
C ILE A 9 2.66 -0.63 -63.54
N SER A 10 3.93 -0.81 -63.96
CA SER A 10 4.86 -1.95 -64.21
C SER A 10 6.21 -1.34 -64.72
N LEU A 11 7.33 -1.97 -65.13
CA LEU A 11 8.02 -3.30 -65.17
C LEU A 11 9.52 -2.95 -65.49
N LEU A 12 10.54 -3.78 -65.82
CA LEU A 12 10.74 -5.22 -66.08
C LEU A 12 12.20 -5.60 -65.70
N VAL A 13 12.44 -6.64 -64.89
CA VAL A 13 13.75 -7.36 -64.84
C VAL A 13 13.47 -8.85 -64.62
N LEU A 14 14.16 -9.72 -65.36
CA LEU A 14 13.94 -11.16 -65.32
C LEU A 14 14.46 -11.77 -64.01
N SER A 15 13.66 -12.64 -63.40
CA SER A 15 14.14 -13.70 -62.52
C SER A 15 13.56 -15.02 -63.00
N PHE A 16 14.39 -16.05 -63.10
CA PHE A 16 13.94 -17.40 -63.46
C PHE A 16 13.12 -17.95 -62.30
N VAL A 17 11.80 -18.12 -62.52
CA VAL A 17 10.97 -18.92 -61.61
C VAL A 17 11.25 -20.38 -61.91
N SER A 18 12.29 -20.92 -61.28
CA SER A 18 12.36 -22.36 -61.02
C SER A 18 11.18 -22.70 -60.12
N PHE A 19 10.15 -23.34 -60.69
CA PHE A 19 9.14 -24.01 -59.89
C PHE A 19 9.83 -25.11 -59.09
N ALA A 20 10.13 -24.82 -57.82
CA ALA A 20 10.48 -25.86 -56.86
C ALA A 20 9.24 -26.75 -56.71
N VAL A 21 9.23 -27.87 -57.45
CA VAL A 21 8.28 -28.94 -57.24
C VAL A 21 8.46 -29.39 -55.79
N ALA A 22 7.46 -29.14 -54.95
CA ALA A 22 7.47 -29.65 -53.59
C ALA A 22 7.63 -31.16 -53.66
N THR A 23 8.70 -31.69 -53.07
CA THR A 23 8.90 -33.13 -52.97
C THR A 23 7.68 -33.73 -52.27
N PRO A 24 7.00 -34.72 -52.88
CA PRO A 24 5.83 -35.32 -52.26
C PRO A 24 6.25 -35.90 -50.91
N VAL A 25 5.53 -35.53 -49.86
CA VAL A 25 5.79 -36.04 -48.50
C VAL A 25 5.65 -37.56 -48.54
N ALA A 26 6.75 -38.28 -48.27
CA ALA A 26 6.82 -39.72 -48.46
C ALA A 26 5.78 -40.46 -47.63
N ARG A 27 5.10 -41.44 -48.24
CA ARG A 27 4.01 -42.21 -47.60
C ARG A 27 4.25 -43.71 -47.72
N PRO A 28 3.90 -44.52 -46.71
CA PRO A 28 3.93 -45.98 -46.82
C PRO A 28 3.17 -46.53 -48.03
N SER A 29 2.09 -45.88 -48.48
CA SER A 29 1.34 -46.28 -49.68
C SER A 29 2.04 -45.98 -51.02
N THR A 30 3.01 -45.05 -51.08
CA THR A 30 3.68 -44.61 -52.32
C THR A 30 5.19 -44.80 -52.33
N ASN A 31 5.80 -45.03 -51.17
CA ASN A 31 7.24 -45.17 -50.96
C ASN A 31 7.57 -46.50 -50.25
N GLY A 32 6.55 -47.22 -49.77
CA GLY A 32 6.69 -48.59 -49.27
C GLY A 32 7.75 -48.74 -48.18
N LYS A 33 8.67 -49.70 -48.37
CA LYS A 33 9.71 -50.03 -47.38
C LYS A 33 10.87 -49.05 -47.38
N LEU A 34 11.30 -48.64 -46.19
CA LEU A 34 12.44 -47.74 -46.00
C LEU A 34 13.74 -48.50 -45.68
N HIS A 35 14.84 -48.07 -46.28
CA HIS A 35 16.17 -48.63 -46.06
C HIS A 35 17.28 -47.57 -45.99
N VAL A 36 18.28 -47.79 -45.14
CA VAL A 36 19.42 -46.88 -44.98
C VAL A 36 20.45 -47.07 -46.09
N VAL A 37 20.93 -45.97 -46.67
CA VAL A 37 22.03 -45.94 -47.65
C VAL A 37 23.05 -44.87 -47.21
N GLY A 38 24.18 -45.32 -46.68
CA GLY A 38 25.16 -44.41 -46.06
C GLY A 38 24.57 -43.70 -44.85
N THR A 39 24.41 -42.38 -44.94
CA THR A 39 23.79 -41.54 -43.91
C THR A 39 22.29 -41.31 -44.12
N GLU A 40 21.79 -41.54 -45.34
CA GLU A 40 20.46 -41.13 -45.77
C GLU A 40 19.48 -42.31 -45.73
N LEU A 41 18.18 -42.01 -45.65
CA LEU A 41 17.10 -42.98 -45.65
C LEU A 41 16.42 -42.98 -47.01
N HIS A 42 16.19 -44.14 -47.61
CA HIS A 42 15.65 -44.28 -48.97
C HIS A 42 14.36 -45.10 -49.01
N ASP A 43 13.49 -44.80 -49.97
CA ASP A 43 12.29 -45.58 -50.29
C ASP A 43 12.58 -46.84 -51.11
N GLU A 44 11.56 -47.68 -51.35
CA GLU A 44 11.70 -48.91 -52.14
C GLU A 44 11.95 -48.68 -53.64
N HIS A 45 12.03 -47.42 -54.08
CA HIS A 45 12.40 -47.01 -55.44
C HIS A 45 13.79 -46.37 -55.49
N GLY A 46 14.46 -46.20 -54.33
CA GLY A 46 15.80 -45.62 -54.20
C GLY A 46 15.84 -44.09 -54.04
N ASN A 47 14.70 -43.41 -53.85
CA ASN A 47 14.68 -41.96 -53.59
C ASN A 47 14.96 -41.66 -52.12
N VAL A 48 15.66 -40.55 -51.84
CA VAL A 48 15.88 -40.06 -50.46
C VAL A 48 14.55 -39.63 -49.81
N VAL A 49 14.33 -40.06 -48.58
CA VAL A 49 13.14 -39.81 -47.75
C VAL A 49 13.55 -39.15 -46.44
N VAL A 50 12.86 -38.06 -46.10
CA VAL A 50 12.89 -37.47 -44.75
C VAL A 50 11.54 -37.72 -44.07
N LEU A 51 11.58 -38.32 -42.88
CA LEU A 51 10.43 -38.50 -42.01
C LEU A 51 10.34 -37.37 -41.00
N LYS A 52 9.15 -36.79 -40.82
CA LYS A 52 8.89 -35.73 -39.85
C LYS A 52 7.50 -35.85 -39.22
N GLY A 53 7.44 -35.59 -37.92
CA GLY A 53 6.18 -35.50 -37.18
C GLY A 53 6.33 -35.42 -35.67
N ALA A 54 5.31 -35.85 -34.94
CA ALA A 54 5.26 -35.73 -33.48
C ALA A 54 5.63 -37.04 -32.77
N SER A 55 6.24 -36.93 -31.58
CA SER A 55 6.19 -37.98 -30.57
C SER A 55 4.94 -37.80 -29.73
N THR A 56 4.27 -38.90 -29.37
CA THR A 56 3.40 -38.88 -28.19
C THR A 56 4.26 -38.61 -26.94
N HIS A 57 3.67 -38.04 -25.90
CA HIS A 57 4.19 -38.28 -24.54
C HIS A 57 3.94 -39.77 -24.20
N GLY A 58 4.54 -40.27 -23.11
CA GLY A 58 4.30 -41.61 -22.57
C GLY A 58 2.84 -42.08 -22.64
N LEU A 59 2.62 -43.17 -23.39
CA LEU A 59 1.29 -43.64 -23.83
C LEU A 59 0.34 -43.98 -22.66
N THR A 60 0.87 -44.39 -21.51
CA THR A 60 0.09 -44.65 -20.29
C THR A 60 -0.54 -43.38 -19.72
N TRP A 61 0.15 -42.24 -19.82
CA TRP A 61 -0.20 -40.98 -19.12
C TRP A 61 -1.12 -40.09 -19.95
N PHE A 62 -0.96 -40.08 -21.28
CA PHE A 62 -1.76 -39.25 -22.21
C PHE A 62 -2.46 -40.04 -23.33
N PRO A 63 -3.12 -41.19 -23.05
CA PRO A 63 -3.70 -42.06 -24.07
C PRO A 63 -4.81 -41.42 -24.91
N GLN A 64 -5.43 -40.33 -24.43
CA GLN A 64 -6.51 -39.63 -25.14
C GLN A 64 -6.10 -39.07 -26.52
N PHE A 65 -4.81 -38.79 -26.73
CA PHE A 65 -4.30 -38.30 -28.01
C PHE A 65 -3.95 -39.43 -28.99
N VAL A 66 -4.03 -40.69 -28.56
CA VAL A 66 -3.92 -41.87 -29.43
C VAL A 66 -5.30 -42.21 -29.99
N ASN A 67 -5.77 -41.41 -30.96
CA ASN A 67 -7.06 -41.58 -31.61
C ASN A 67 -6.99 -41.29 -33.12
N ASN A 68 -7.91 -41.90 -33.88
CA ASN A 68 -7.92 -41.82 -35.33
C ASN A 68 -8.20 -40.41 -35.89
N GLY A 69 -8.95 -39.58 -35.17
CA GLY A 69 -9.26 -38.20 -35.60
C GLY A 69 -8.00 -37.34 -35.63
N LEU A 70 -7.24 -37.36 -34.55
CA LEU A 70 -6.01 -36.59 -34.43
C LEU A 70 -4.90 -37.13 -35.35
N PHE A 71 -4.76 -38.46 -35.48
CA PHE A 71 -3.79 -39.06 -36.39
C PHE A 71 -4.12 -38.74 -37.86
N LYS A 72 -5.41 -38.66 -38.21
CA LYS A 72 -5.85 -38.14 -39.51
C LYS A 72 -5.45 -36.68 -39.70
N GLN A 73 -5.73 -35.83 -38.72
CA GLN A 73 -5.41 -34.39 -38.81
C GLN A 73 -3.90 -34.15 -38.97
N LEU A 74 -3.07 -34.86 -38.19
CA LEU A 74 -1.62 -34.81 -38.31
C LEU A 74 -1.17 -35.19 -39.74
N SER A 75 -1.68 -36.31 -40.25
CA SER A 75 -1.38 -36.80 -41.59
C SER A 75 -1.81 -35.84 -42.71
N THR A 76 -3.05 -35.32 -42.68
CA THR A 76 -3.65 -34.60 -43.82
C THR A 76 -3.56 -33.08 -43.75
N GLU A 77 -3.58 -32.49 -42.56
CA GLU A 77 -3.54 -31.03 -42.38
C GLU A 77 -2.18 -30.53 -41.91
N TRP A 78 -1.51 -31.25 -41.01
CA TRP A 78 -0.16 -30.91 -40.56
C TRP A 78 0.90 -31.48 -41.52
N ASN A 79 0.51 -32.40 -42.41
CA ASN A 79 1.36 -33.04 -43.42
C ASN A 79 2.56 -33.81 -42.82
N THR A 80 2.33 -34.46 -41.67
CA THR A 80 3.30 -35.39 -41.07
C THR A 80 3.25 -36.74 -41.78
N ASN A 81 4.41 -37.35 -42.01
CA ASN A 81 4.52 -38.73 -42.48
C ASN A 81 5.00 -39.70 -41.39
N LEU A 82 5.22 -39.23 -40.17
CA LEU A 82 5.68 -40.03 -39.04
C LEU A 82 4.93 -39.69 -37.75
N ILE A 83 4.65 -40.72 -36.95
CA ILE A 83 4.28 -40.60 -35.54
C ILE A 83 5.17 -41.53 -34.70
N ARG A 84 5.73 -41.02 -33.59
CA ARG A 84 6.45 -41.84 -32.60
C ARG A 84 5.55 -42.15 -31.41
N LEU A 85 5.56 -43.41 -30.98
CA LEU A 85 4.68 -43.95 -29.94
C LEU A 85 5.52 -44.36 -28.71
N ALA A 86 5.73 -43.42 -27.79
CA ALA A 86 6.62 -43.58 -26.64
C ALA A 86 6.07 -44.57 -25.58
N MET A 87 6.50 -45.82 -25.62
CA MET A 87 6.14 -46.86 -24.66
C MET A 87 7.19 -46.95 -23.55
N TYR A 88 6.98 -46.19 -22.46
CA TYR A 88 7.87 -46.19 -21.29
C TYR A 88 8.08 -47.62 -20.79
N SER A 89 9.31 -48.10 -20.88
CA SER A 89 9.70 -49.49 -20.63
C SER A 89 9.28 -49.94 -19.23
N LYS A 90 9.64 -49.16 -18.21
CA LYS A 90 9.26 -49.36 -16.81
C LYS A 90 7.75 -49.37 -16.61
N ASP A 91 7.06 -48.38 -17.19
CA ASP A 91 5.60 -48.20 -17.10
C ASP A 91 4.83 -49.35 -17.77
N TYR A 92 5.43 -49.96 -18.81
CA TYR A 92 4.99 -51.20 -19.41
C TYR A 92 5.25 -52.40 -18.48
N VAL A 93 6.48 -52.58 -17.98
CA VAL A 93 6.91 -53.75 -17.21
C VAL A 93 6.22 -53.84 -15.85
N GLU A 94 6.20 -52.75 -15.09
CA GLU A 94 5.63 -52.63 -13.74
C GLU A 94 4.11 -52.35 -13.76
N GLY A 95 3.62 -51.74 -14.84
CA GLY A 95 2.22 -51.35 -15.00
C GLY A 95 1.35 -52.36 -15.74
N ASN A 96 0.31 -51.87 -16.40
CA ASN A 96 -0.68 -52.72 -17.08
C ASN A 96 -0.25 -53.03 -18.52
N ARG A 97 0.67 -53.98 -18.67
CA ARG A 97 1.16 -54.53 -19.97
C ARG A 97 0.06 -54.66 -21.02
N LYS A 98 -1.08 -55.28 -20.67
CA LYS A 98 -2.20 -55.51 -21.60
C LYS A 98 -2.82 -54.19 -22.10
N LYS A 99 -3.13 -53.25 -21.20
CA LYS A 99 -3.70 -51.95 -21.57
C LYS A 99 -2.70 -51.14 -22.41
N ASN A 100 -1.42 -51.19 -22.06
CA ASN A 100 -0.38 -50.46 -22.76
C ASN A 100 -0.17 -51.01 -24.18
N LEU A 101 -0.17 -52.34 -24.37
CA LEU A 101 -0.22 -52.94 -25.71
C LEU A 101 -1.49 -52.57 -26.49
N GLU A 102 -2.65 -52.47 -25.84
CA GLU A 102 -3.90 -52.06 -26.50
C GLU A 102 -3.83 -50.62 -27.05
N ILE A 103 -3.23 -49.70 -26.28
CA ILE A 103 -2.99 -48.31 -26.72
C ILE A 103 -1.97 -48.26 -27.86
N LEU A 104 -0.87 -49.02 -27.75
CA LEU A 104 0.17 -49.07 -28.78
C LEU A 104 -0.36 -49.62 -30.11
N ARG A 105 -1.06 -50.76 -30.08
CA ARG A 105 -1.71 -51.37 -31.26
C ARG A 105 -2.64 -50.38 -31.96
N LYS A 106 -3.48 -49.68 -31.20
CA LYS A 106 -4.36 -48.62 -31.73
C LYS A 106 -3.57 -47.49 -32.37
N GLY A 107 -2.46 -47.03 -31.77
CA GLY A 107 -1.59 -46.04 -32.38
C GLY A 107 -0.98 -46.50 -33.71
N ILE A 108 -0.52 -47.76 -33.78
CA ILE A 108 0.01 -48.36 -35.01
C ILE A 108 -1.10 -48.48 -36.08
N GLU A 109 -2.28 -48.98 -35.71
CA GLU A 109 -3.45 -49.08 -36.59
C GLU A 109 -3.90 -47.71 -37.11
N TYR A 110 -3.93 -46.67 -36.28
CA TYR A 110 -4.28 -45.31 -36.70
C TYR A 110 -3.18 -44.66 -37.57
N ALA A 111 -1.91 -45.00 -37.39
CA ALA A 111 -0.85 -44.56 -38.29
C ALA A 111 -0.98 -45.22 -39.67
N ILE A 112 -1.27 -46.53 -39.72
CA ILE A 112 -1.53 -47.27 -40.95
C ILE A 112 -2.78 -46.72 -41.67
N ALA A 113 -3.89 -46.54 -40.94
CA ALA A 113 -5.15 -46.06 -41.48
C ALA A 113 -5.10 -44.61 -42.02
N ASN A 114 -4.10 -43.83 -41.61
CA ASN A 114 -3.88 -42.46 -42.08
C ASN A 114 -2.56 -42.32 -42.86
N ASP A 115 -2.01 -43.41 -43.37
CA ASP A 115 -0.86 -43.42 -44.28
C ASP A 115 0.37 -42.66 -43.74
N MET A 116 0.78 -43.01 -42.52
CA MET A 116 2.00 -42.56 -41.87
C MET A 116 2.90 -43.74 -41.53
N TYR A 117 4.21 -43.52 -41.56
CA TYR A 117 5.16 -44.37 -40.86
C TYR A 117 4.94 -44.24 -39.34
N VAL A 118 5.24 -45.28 -38.60
CA VAL A 118 5.09 -45.33 -37.15
C VAL A 118 6.33 -45.91 -36.52
N LEU A 119 6.90 -45.16 -35.57
CA LEU A 119 8.07 -45.56 -34.83
C LEU A 119 7.62 -46.03 -33.44
N VAL A 120 7.80 -47.32 -33.21
CA VAL A 120 7.48 -48.02 -31.97
C VAL A 120 8.70 -47.92 -31.07
N ASP A 121 8.59 -47.10 -30.03
CA ASP A 121 9.67 -46.71 -29.14
C ASP A 121 9.57 -47.48 -27.81
N TRP A 122 10.57 -48.33 -27.52
CA TRP A 122 10.79 -48.89 -26.20
C TRP A 122 11.52 -47.86 -25.34
N HIS A 123 10.73 -47.05 -24.65
CA HIS A 123 11.14 -45.77 -24.09
C HIS A 123 11.86 -45.96 -22.74
N VAL A 124 13.11 -46.47 -22.83
CA VAL A 124 14.10 -46.52 -21.75
C VAL A 124 14.41 -45.10 -21.28
N LEU A 125 14.29 -44.87 -19.97
CA LEU A 125 14.57 -43.59 -19.33
C LEU A 125 14.84 -43.76 -17.82
N GLU A 126 13.82 -44.10 -17.02
CA GLU A 126 13.96 -44.27 -15.56
C GLU A 126 14.73 -45.54 -15.16
N ASP A 127 14.75 -46.53 -16.04
CA ASP A 127 15.47 -47.81 -15.96
C ASP A 127 16.94 -47.71 -16.41
N GLN A 128 17.32 -46.60 -17.06
CA GLN A 128 18.69 -46.16 -17.41
C GLN A 128 19.48 -47.04 -18.38
N ASN A 129 19.58 -48.36 -18.14
CA ASN A 129 20.29 -49.32 -18.98
C ASN A 129 19.27 -50.26 -19.65
N PRO A 130 19.26 -50.40 -20.99
CA PRO A 130 18.23 -51.18 -21.69
C PRO A 130 18.22 -52.67 -21.31
N ASN A 131 19.32 -53.19 -20.74
CA ASN A 131 19.41 -54.58 -20.29
C ASN A 131 18.56 -54.88 -19.04
N VAL A 132 18.14 -53.86 -18.26
CA VAL A 132 17.35 -54.04 -17.02
C VAL A 132 16.04 -54.80 -17.28
N TYR A 133 15.42 -54.59 -18.44
CA TYR A 133 14.18 -55.26 -18.84
C TYR A 133 14.34 -56.06 -20.15
N LEU A 134 15.54 -56.61 -20.42
CA LEU A 134 15.85 -57.35 -21.64
C LEU A 134 14.86 -58.50 -21.93
N ALA A 135 14.42 -59.25 -20.91
CA ALA A 135 13.47 -60.36 -21.09
C ALA A 135 12.10 -59.88 -21.61
N GLU A 136 11.57 -58.80 -21.02
CA GLU A 136 10.35 -58.15 -21.50
C GLU A 136 10.53 -57.48 -22.86
N ALA A 137 11.67 -56.85 -23.14
CA ALA A 137 11.98 -56.24 -24.43
C ALA A 137 12.01 -57.30 -25.55
N ILE A 138 12.67 -58.45 -25.31
CA ILE A 138 12.64 -59.62 -26.22
C ILE A 138 11.20 -60.06 -26.48
N SER A 139 10.37 -60.18 -25.44
CA SER A 139 8.96 -60.59 -25.59
C SER A 139 8.15 -59.57 -26.39
N PHE A 140 8.32 -58.28 -26.08
CA PHE A 140 7.65 -57.15 -26.73
C PHE A 140 8.00 -57.06 -28.22
N PHE A 141 9.29 -57.02 -28.55
CA PHE A 141 9.76 -56.95 -29.93
C PHE A 141 9.45 -58.22 -30.73
N ASN A 142 9.50 -59.41 -30.12
CA ASN A 142 9.04 -60.64 -30.76
C ASN A 142 7.53 -60.62 -31.07
N GLU A 143 6.71 -60.01 -30.20
CA GLU A 143 5.26 -59.88 -30.43
C GLU A 143 4.97 -58.86 -31.54
N MET A 144 5.50 -57.64 -31.44
CA MET A 144 5.25 -56.55 -32.38
C MET A 144 5.86 -56.80 -33.77
N ALA A 145 7.09 -57.34 -33.86
CA ALA A 145 7.70 -57.65 -35.15
C ALA A 145 6.99 -58.80 -35.89
N ARG A 146 6.40 -59.75 -35.16
CA ARG A 146 5.57 -60.82 -35.73
C ARG A 146 4.22 -60.32 -36.22
N GLU A 147 3.57 -59.45 -35.44
CA GLU A 147 2.25 -58.90 -35.75
C GLU A 147 2.28 -57.94 -36.94
N TYR A 148 3.32 -57.10 -37.02
CA TYR A 148 3.48 -56.10 -38.08
C TYR A 148 4.59 -56.46 -39.10
N ALA A 149 4.92 -57.74 -39.23
CA ALA A 149 5.93 -58.25 -40.16
C ALA A 149 5.75 -57.72 -41.60
N ASN A 150 4.54 -57.83 -42.13
CA ASN A 150 4.20 -57.47 -43.52
C ASN A 150 3.85 -55.98 -43.72
N VAL A 151 3.87 -55.15 -42.67
CA VAL A 151 3.47 -53.73 -42.75
C VAL A 151 4.71 -52.85 -43.01
N PRO A 152 4.78 -52.09 -44.13
CA PRO A 152 5.96 -51.25 -44.43
C PRO A 152 6.11 -50.06 -43.48
N ASN A 153 5.02 -49.62 -42.85
CA ASN A 153 4.95 -48.45 -41.98
C ASN A 153 5.83 -48.53 -40.71
N VAL A 154 6.12 -49.74 -40.20
CA VAL A 154 6.59 -49.93 -38.81
C VAL A 154 8.11 -49.92 -38.69
N ILE A 155 8.61 -48.96 -37.90
CA ILE A 155 10.00 -48.73 -37.52
C ILE A 155 10.12 -49.07 -36.01
N PHE A 156 11.24 -49.64 -35.58
CA PHE A 156 11.48 -49.99 -34.17
C PHE A 156 12.62 -49.18 -33.57
N GLU A 157 12.36 -48.40 -32.52
CA GLU A 157 13.39 -47.81 -31.67
C GLU A 157 13.58 -48.72 -30.46
N ILE A 158 14.73 -49.40 -30.40
CA ILE A 158 14.94 -50.49 -29.43
C ILE A 158 15.29 -49.99 -28.02
N CYS A 159 15.75 -48.76 -27.89
CA CYS A 159 15.88 -48.04 -26.63
C CYS A 159 15.96 -46.51 -26.90
N ASN A 160 15.16 -45.74 -26.17
CA ASN A 160 15.10 -44.26 -26.22
C ASN A 160 16.39 -43.60 -25.70
N GLU A 161 16.54 -43.51 -24.37
CA GLU A 161 17.59 -42.73 -23.71
C GLU A 161 18.38 -43.57 -22.69
N PRO A 162 19.29 -44.44 -23.16
CA PRO A 162 20.32 -45.01 -22.30
C PRO A 162 21.08 -43.92 -21.53
N ASN A 163 21.09 -44.00 -20.20
CA ASN A 163 21.63 -42.96 -19.32
C ASN A 163 22.19 -43.54 -18.01
N GLY A 164 22.50 -42.69 -17.03
CA GLY A 164 23.24 -43.09 -15.83
C GLY A 164 24.64 -43.61 -16.19
N ASP A 165 25.03 -44.74 -15.60
CA ASP A 165 26.31 -45.41 -15.86
C ASP A 165 26.29 -46.32 -17.12
N CYS A 166 25.22 -46.31 -17.92
CA CYS A 166 25.08 -47.14 -19.12
C CYS A 166 26.09 -46.78 -20.22
N THR A 167 26.87 -47.76 -20.68
CA THR A 167 27.94 -47.57 -21.68
C THR A 167 27.48 -47.91 -23.10
N TRP A 168 28.34 -47.65 -24.10
CA TRP A 168 28.09 -48.13 -25.46
C TRP A 168 28.13 -49.66 -25.57
N GLU A 169 28.94 -50.34 -24.76
CA GLU A 169 29.02 -51.81 -24.78
C GLU A 169 27.72 -52.46 -24.28
N ASP A 170 27.11 -51.93 -23.21
CA ASP A 170 25.78 -52.35 -22.73
C ASP A 170 24.72 -52.30 -23.84
N ILE A 171 24.74 -51.22 -24.63
CA ILE A 171 23.77 -50.98 -25.70
C ILE A 171 24.05 -51.90 -26.89
N LYS A 172 25.32 -52.15 -27.24
CA LYS A 172 25.68 -53.15 -28.26
C LYS A 172 25.26 -54.55 -27.83
N GLU A 173 25.52 -54.96 -26.58
CA GLU A 173 25.15 -56.28 -26.06
C GLU A 173 23.62 -56.48 -26.08
N TYR A 174 22.87 -55.46 -25.66
CA TYR A 174 21.40 -55.41 -25.80
C TYR A 174 20.95 -55.53 -27.27
N ALA A 175 21.53 -54.73 -28.17
CA ALA A 175 21.20 -54.72 -29.59
C ALA A 175 21.50 -56.07 -30.27
N HIS A 176 22.60 -56.72 -29.90
CA HIS A 176 22.98 -58.06 -30.35
C HIS A 176 21.94 -59.14 -29.99
N VAL A 177 21.14 -58.94 -28.95
CA VAL A 177 20.04 -59.84 -28.56
C VAL A 177 18.71 -59.43 -29.20
N VAL A 178 18.36 -58.13 -29.17
CA VAL A 178 17.04 -57.65 -29.60
C VAL A 178 16.90 -57.54 -31.13
N ILE A 179 17.96 -57.16 -31.87
CA ILE A 179 17.88 -57.03 -33.32
C ILE A 179 17.58 -58.37 -34.02
N PRO A 180 18.26 -59.49 -33.70
CA PRO A 180 17.90 -60.80 -34.25
C PRO A 180 16.44 -61.23 -33.95
N VAL A 181 15.87 -60.83 -32.82
CA VAL A 181 14.48 -61.11 -32.45
C VAL A 181 13.49 -60.39 -33.36
N ILE A 182 13.76 -59.13 -33.72
CA ILE A 182 12.98 -58.38 -34.72
C ILE A 182 13.18 -58.98 -36.11
N ARG A 183 14.46 -59.15 -36.52
CA ARG A 183 14.86 -59.65 -37.85
C ARG A 183 14.30 -61.03 -38.16
N ARG A 184 14.06 -61.88 -37.15
CA ARG A 184 13.41 -63.21 -37.30
C ARG A 184 12.04 -63.15 -37.97
N HIS A 185 11.26 -62.10 -37.73
CA HIS A 185 9.92 -61.92 -38.31
C HIS A 185 9.90 -60.86 -39.42
N LYS A 186 10.79 -59.87 -39.32
CA LYS A 186 10.90 -58.74 -40.26
C LYS A 186 12.38 -58.53 -40.67
N PRO A 187 12.93 -59.35 -41.59
CA PRO A 187 14.36 -59.33 -41.91
C PRO A 187 14.89 -57.97 -42.39
N ASP A 188 14.04 -57.16 -42.99
CA ASP A 188 14.33 -55.88 -43.62
C ASP A 188 13.88 -54.65 -42.80
N ALA A 189 13.44 -54.83 -41.55
CA ALA A 189 13.06 -53.75 -40.62
C ALA A 189 14.01 -52.55 -40.61
N LEU A 190 13.49 -51.33 -40.54
CA LEU A 190 14.27 -50.17 -40.10
C LEU A 190 14.32 -50.16 -38.56
N ILE A 191 15.52 -50.09 -37.99
CA ILE A 191 15.74 -50.12 -36.55
C ILE A 191 16.55 -48.90 -36.11
N VAL A 192 16.09 -48.19 -35.08
CA VAL A 192 16.82 -47.09 -34.44
C VAL A 192 17.35 -47.55 -33.08
N ILE A 193 18.59 -47.17 -32.75
CA ILE A 193 19.30 -47.62 -31.55
C ILE A 193 19.68 -46.42 -30.69
N GLY A 194 19.31 -46.45 -29.41
CA GLY A 194 19.69 -45.46 -28.40
C GLY A 194 21.19 -45.22 -28.31
N THR A 195 21.62 -44.02 -27.96
CA THR A 195 23.04 -43.74 -27.65
C THR A 195 23.23 -43.31 -26.18
N PRO A 196 24.44 -43.43 -25.59
CA PRO A 196 24.65 -43.12 -24.18
C PRO A 196 24.34 -41.67 -23.79
N ASN A 197 24.16 -41.45 -22.49
CA ASN A 197 23.90 -40.15 -21.86
C ASN A 197 22.70 -39.44 -22.52
N TYR A 198 21.53 -40.08 -22.44
CA TYR A 198 20.26 -39.58 -22.97
C TYR A 198 20.26 -39.35 -24.48
N ALA A 199 20.79 -40.32 -25.24
CA ALA A 199 20.93 -40.25 -26.70
C ALA A 199 21.77 -39.04 -27.20
N ARG A 200 22.85 -38.69 -26.49
CA ARG A 200 23.68 -37.50 -26.82
C ARG A 200 25.09 -37.86 -27.30
N GLU A 201 25.55 -39.09 -27.10
CA GLU A 201 26.94 -39.52 -27.36
C GLU A 201 27.11 -40.33 -28.64
N ILE A 202 26.57 -39.79 -29.73
CA ILE A 202 26.61 -40.34 -31.10
C ILE A 202 28.01 -40.54 -31.71
N GLN A 203 29.10 -40.12 -31.05
CA GLN A 203 30.44 -40.45 -31.52
C GLN A 203 30.79 -41.94 -31.32
N TYR A 204 30.21 -42.62 -30.32
CA TYR A 204 30.52 -44.04 -30.09
C TYR A 204 30.06 -44.96 -31.24
N PRO A 205 28.81 -44.89 -31.75
CA PRO A 205 28.44 -45.61 -32.98
C PRO A 205 29.11 -45.10 -34.26
N ALA A 206 29.80 -43.96 -34.24
CA ALA A 206 30.60 -43.46 -35.36
C ALA A 206 31.99 -44.11 -35.42
N GLU A 207 32.54 -44.47 -34.25
CA GLU A 207 33.83 -45.15 -34.10
C GLU A 207 33.68 -46.68 -34.09
N ASP A 208 32.60 -47.21 -33.52
CA ASP A 208 32.32 -48.64 -33.33
C ASP A 208 30.82 -48.96 -33.55
N PRO A 209 30.34 -48.99 -34.80
CA PRO A 209 28.94 -49.28 -35.15
C PRO A 209 28.57 -50.76 -34.93
N VAL A 210 27.29 -51.04 -34.65
CA VAL A 210 26.81 -52.43 -34.56
C VAL A 210 26.86 -53.14 -35.93
N PRO A 211 27.16 -54.45 -35.99
CA PRO A 211 27.30 -55.19 -37.25
C PRO A 211 25.94 -55.65 -37.81
N PHE A 212 25.01 -54.70 -38.00
CA PHE A 212 23.67 -54.96 -38.54
C PHE A 212 23.33 -53.98 -39.67
N GLU A 213 22.76 -54.49 -40.76
CA GLU A 213 22.23 -53.68 -41.85
C GLU A 213 20.87 -53.06 -41.50
N ASN A 214 20.50 -52.01 -42.24
CA ASN A 214 19.29 -51.20 -42.06
C ASN A 214 19.05 -50.73 -40.61
N VAL A 215 20.06 -50.10 -40.02
CA VAL A 215 20.01 -49.48 -38.68
C VAL A 215 20.40 -48.00 -38.72
N MET A 216 19.87 -47.21 -37.78
CA MET A 216 20.25 -45.82 -37.51
C MET A 216 20.45 -45.62 -36.00
N TYR A 217 21.13 -44.56 -35.61
CA TYR A 217 21.38 -44.24 -34.19
C TYR A 217 20.60 -42.99 -33.76
N SER A 218 19.99 -43.01 -32.57
CA SER A 218 19.22 -41.87 -32.07
C SER A 218 20.12 -40.74 -31.60
N PHE A 219 19.65 -39.51 -31.85
CA PHE A 219 20.25 -38.30 -31.32
C PHE A 219 19.19 -37.34 -30.79
N HIS A 220 19.16 -37.09 -29.47
CA HIS A 220 18.15 -36.24 -28.85
C HIS A 220 18.68 -34.86 -28.50
N PHE A 221 17.85 -33.83 -28.69
CA PHE A 221 18.20 -32.50 -28.25
C PHE A 221 17.01 -31.64 -27.82
N TYR A 222 17.21 -30.85 -26.78
CA TYR A 222 16.31 -29.77 -26.39
C TYR A 222 16.97 -28.44 -26.76
N ALA A 223 16.34 -27.73 -27.68
CA ALA A 223 16.97 -26.67 -28.46
C ALA A 223 17.47 -25.47 -27.64
N THR A 224 17.01 -25.28 -26.41
CA THR A 224 17.51 -24.20 -25.54
C THR A 224 18.70 -24.64 -24.67
N SER A 225 18.69 -25.88 -24.14
CA SER A 225 19.83 -26.44 -23.40
C SER A 225 21.00 -26.80 -24.32
N HIS A 226 20.73 -27.50 -25.42
CA HIS A 226 21.77 -28.04 -26.30
C HIS A 226 22.06 -27.06 -27.42
N THR A 227 23.27 -26.48 -27.42
CA THR A 227 23.62 -25.36 -28.31
C THR A 227 24.66 -25.75 -29.36
N TYR A 228 25.68 -24.91 -29.57
CA TYR A 228 26.69 -25.06 -30.62
C TYR A 228 27.44 -26.41 -30.57
N VAL A 229 27.83 -26.87 -29.38
CA VAL A 229 28.65 -28.09 -29.19
C VAL A 229 27.95 -29.33 -29.76
N PHE A 230 26.66 -29.47 -29.46
CA PHE A 230 25.83 -30.59 -29.92
C PHE A 230 25.59 -30.55 -31.44
N ARG A 231 25.38 -29.36 -32.03
CA ARG A 231 25.32 -29.19 -33.48
C ARG A 231 26.64 -29.49 -34.19
N ALA A 232 27.78 -29.17 -33.56
CA ALA A 232 29.10 -29.51 -34.08
C ALA A 232 29.33 -31.03 -34.04
N LYS A 233 28.95 -31.71 -32.94
CA LYS A 233 28.99 -33.17 -32.83
C LYS A 233 28.19 -33.84 -33.97
N LEU A 234 26.93 -33.43 -34.15
CA LEU A 234 26.05 -33.97 -35.20
C LEU A 234 26.65 -33.81 -36.62
N ARG A 235 27.16 -32.62 -36.95
CA ARG A 235 27.81 -32.36 -38.25
C ARG A 235 29.03 -33.25 -38.48
N ASN A 236 29.83 -33.49 -37.46
CA ASN A 236 31.04 -34.30 -37.59
C ASN A 236 30.70 -35.79 -37.80
N VAL A 237 29.78 -36.33 -36.99
CA VAL A 237 29.35 -37.73 -37.04
C VAL A 237 28.64 -38.07 -38.36
N VAL A 238 27.72 -37.22 -38.81
CA VAL A 238 27.07 -37.41 -40.13
C VAL A 238 28.10 -37.31 -41.27
N LYS A 239 29.06 -36.37 -41.18
CA LYS A 239 30.16 -36.28 -42.16
C LYS A 239 31.11 -37.50 -42.14
N GLN A 240 31.18 -38.25 -41.04
CA GLN A 240 31.94 -39.50 -40.94
C GLN A 240 31.21 -40.70 -41.58
N GLY A 241 29.94 -40.55 -41.99
CA GLY A 241 29.15 -41.59 -42.65
C GLY A 241 28.13 -42.29 -41.74
N THR A 242 27.94 -41.84 -40.51
CA THR A 242 27.04 -42.48 -39.53
C THR A 242 25.57 -42.07 -39.77
N PRO A 243 24.64 -43.03 -39.94
CA PRO A 243 23.22 -42.73 -40.10
C PRO A 243 22.57 -42.34 -38.77
N ILE A 244 22.10 -41.09 -38.67
CA ILE A 244 21.49 -40.51 -37.47
C ILE A 244 19.99 -40.26 -37.69
N PHE A 245 19.18 -40.59 -36.69
CA PHE A 245 17.75 -40.27 -36.62
C PHE A 245 17.52 -39.42 -35.35
N ILE A 246 16.78 -38.31 -35.45
CA ILE A 246 16.44 -37.48 -34.29
C ILE A 246 15.06 -37.91 -33.77
N THR A 247 15.01 -39.07 -33.12
CA THR A 247 13.75 -39.67 -32.68
C THR A 247 13.02 -38.81 -31.66
N GLU A 248 13.73 -38.01 -30.85
CA GLU A 248 13.16 -36.97 -30.00
C GLU A 248 13.87 -35.60 -30.14
N SER A 249 13.09 -34.52 -30.22
CA SER A 249 13.60 -33.15 -30.14
C SER A 249 12.61 -32.19 -29.46
N GLY A 250 13.10 -31.31 -28.60
CA GLY A 250 12.33 -30.29 -27.89
C GLY A 250 12.76 -28.87 -28.24
N LEU A 251 11.90 -27.88 -27.99
CA LEU A 251 12.19 -26.46 -28.28
C LEU A 251 12.71 -25.68 -27.06
N CYS A 252 12.28 -26.08 -25.87
CA CYS A 252 12.59 -25.47 -24.58
C CYS A 252 13.93 -26.00 -24.01
N GLU A 253 14.09 -25.90 -22.69
CA GLU A 253 15.18 -26.50 -21.91
C GLU A 253 14.93 -28.00 -21.71
N GLU A 254 15.98 -28.76 -21.41
CA GLU A 254 15.96 -30.26 -21.37
C GLU A 254 15.07 -30.89 -20.31
N SER A 255 14.51 -30.09 -19.41
CA SER A 255 13.48 -30.51 -18.45
C SER A 255 12.10 -30.75 -19.08
N GLY A 256 11.91 -30.49 -20.38
CA GLY A 256 10.60 -30.48 -21.04
C GLY A 256 9.76 -29.24 -20.73
N ASP A 257 10.20 -28.42 -19.79
CA ASP A 257 9.67 -27.10 -19.43
C ASP A 257 10.83 -26.10 -19.33
N GLY A 258 10.56 -24.81 -19.53
CA GLY A 258 11.56 -23.73 -19.49
C GLY A 258 11.48 -22.77 -20.68
N LYS A 259 12.44 -21.85 -20.80
CA LYS A 259 12.50 -20.86 -21.88
C LYS A 259 12.66 -21.56 -23.24
N ILE A 260 12.01 -21.01 -24.27
CA ILE A 260 12.31 -21.31 -25.68
C ILE A 260 13.25 -20.23 -26.26
N ASP A 261 14.41 -20.63 -26.77
CA ASP A 261 15.29 -19.78 -27.58
C ASP A 261 15.04 -20.01 -29.08
N PHE A 262 14.11 -19.24 -29.66
CA PHE A 262 13.72 -19.41 -31.06
C PHE A 262 14.86 -19.26 -32.07
N GLU A 263 15.90 -18.48 -31.76
CA GLU A 263 17.01 -18.32 -32.70
C GLU A 263 17.88 -19.58 -32.70
N ASN A 264 18.13 -20.14 -31.51
CA ASN A 264 18.81 -21.42 -31.40
C ASN A 264 17.99 -22.59 -31.98
N VAL A 265 16.65 -22.55 -31.85
CA VAL A 265 15.70 -23.46 -32.53
C VAL A 265 15.83 -23.38 -34.05
N ARG A 266 15.81 -22.18 -34.66
CA ARG A 266 15.98 -22.03 -36.12
C ARG A 266 17.29 -22.66 -36.60
N ILE A 267 18.40 -22.36 -35.91
CA ILE A 267 19.72 -22.88 -36.26
C ILE A 267 19.79 -24.43 -36.12
N TRP A 268 18.98 -25.03 -35.25
CA TRP A 268 18.81 -26.47 -35.17
C TRP A 268 18.05 -27.05 -36.36
N TYR A 269 16.81 -26.63 -36.61
CA TYR A 269 16.01 -27.25 -37.68
C TYR A 269 16.56 -26.95 -39.08
N SER A 270 17.15 -25.77 -39.32
CA SER A 270 17.86 -25.50 -40.58
C SER A 270 19.12 -26.35 -40.76
N LEU A 271 19.72 -26.87 -39.68
CA LEU A 271 20.78 -27.86 -39.77
C LEU A 271 20.24 -29.25 -40.11
N ILE A 272 19.15 -29.67 -39.46
CA ILE A 272 18.49 -30.97 -39.68
C ILE A 272 18.04 -31.10 -41.14
N ASP A 273 17.35 -30.09 -41.66
CA ASP A 273 16.94 -30.00 -43.07
C ASP A 273 18.15 -30.08 -44.02
N SER A 274 19.25 -29.38 -43.70
CA SER A 274 20.49 -29.36 -44.51
C SER A 274 21.30 -30.66 -44.51
N LEU A 275 20.93 -31.62 -43.65
CA LEU A 275 21.55 -32.94 -43.54
C LEU A 275 20.57 -34.07 -43.91
N HIS A 276 19.36 -33.73 -44.39
CA HIS A 276 18.27 -34.67 -44.69
C HIS A 276 17.91 -35.64 -43.53
N ILE A 277 18.09 -35.20 -42.28
CA ILE A 277 17.88 -36.05 -41.11
C ILE A 277 16.39 -36.14 -40.78
N SER A 278 15.90 -37.37 -40.58
CA SER A 278 14.54 -37.63 -40.09
C SER A 278 14.40 -37.29 -38.60
N TYR A 279 13.26 -36.71 -38.19
CA TYR A 279 13.06 -36.23 -36.83
C TYR A 279 11.62 -36.36 -36.29
N THR A 280 11.47 -36.39 -34.96
CA THR A 280 10.18 -36.10 -34.30
C THR A 280 10.29 -35.06 -33.20
N ILE A 281 9.20 -34.33 -32.95
CA ILE A 281 9.13 -33.27 -31.93
C ILE A 281 8.34 -33.77 -30.70
N TRP A 282 8.91 -33.54 -29.52
CA TRP A 282 8.31 -33.78 -28.20
C TRP A 282 7.49 -32.55 -27.76
N ASN A 283 6.21 -32.67 -27.37
CA ASN A 283 5.34 -33.85 -27.39
C ASN A 283 3.86 -33.55 -27.67
N LEU A 284 3.15 -34.54 -28.21
CA LEU A 284 1.70 -34.54 -28.37
C LEU A 284 0.99 -34.86 -27.04
N SER A 285 1.01 -33.90 -26.11
CA SER A 285 0.17 -33.92 -24.91
C SER A 285 -0.25 -32.52 -24.47
N ASN A 286 -1.04 -32.46 -23.38
CA ASN A 286 -1.51 -31.24 -22.72
C ASN A 286 -1.03 -31.12 -21.26
N LYS A 287 0.23 -31.50 -21.01
CA LYS A 287 0.90 -31.32 -19.72
C LYS A 287 1.19 -29.82 -19.48
N GLU A 288 1.27 -29.39 -18.22
CA GLU A 288 1.61 -27.98 -17.87
C GLU A 288 3.13 -27.76 -18.02
N GLU A 289 3.63 -27.81 -19.25
CA GLU A 289 5.05 -27.67 -19.64
C GLU A 289 5.21 -27.04 -21.04
N GLU A 290 6.27 -26.27 -21.29
CA GLU A 290 6.49 -25.57 -22.58
C GLU A 290 6.80 -26.51 -23.79
N SER A 291 7.17 -27.79 -23.60
CA SER A 291 7.32 -28.76 -24.71
C SER A 291 5.99 -29.37 -25.20
N SER A 292 4.94 -29.38 -24.38
CA SER A 292 3.64 -29.91 -24.80
C SER A 292 3.08 -29.11 -25.98
N MET A 293 2.63 -29.80 -27.03
CA MET A 293 2.06 -29.17 -28.23
C MET A 293 0.65 -28.61 -27.99
N ILE A 294 -0.10 -29.19 -27.05
CA ILE A 294 -1.49 -28.86 -26.74
C ILE A 294 -1.53 -28.11 -25.42
N ARG A 295 -2.39 -27.09 -25.29
CA ARG A 295 -2.46 -26.26 -24.07
C ARG A 295 -3.02 -27.01 -22.87
N ASP A 296 -2.54 -26.65 -21.68
CA ASP A 296 -2.99 -27.15 -20.36
C ASP A 296 -4.50 -26.95 -20.12
N ASP A 297 -5.11 -25.95 -20.76
CA ASP A 297 -6.52 -25.62 -20.64
C ASP A 297 -7.43 -26.25 -21.72
N SER A 298 -6.87 -26.81 -22.81
CA SER A 298 -7.67 -27.36 -23.92
C SER A 298 -8.41 -28.65 -23.53
N ARG A 299 -9.54 -28.86 -24.23
CA ARG A 299 -10.39 -30.06 -24.16
C ARG A 299 -10.48 -30.79 -25.50
N ALA A 300 -9.81 -30.29 -26.52
CA ALA A 300 -9.71 -30.94 -27.81
C ALA A 300 -8.85 -32.20 -27.70
N VAL A 301 -9.33 -33.31 -28.27
CA VAL A 301 -8.61 -34.59 -28.32
C VAL A 301 -8.61 -35.22 -29.70
N GLU A 302 -9.70 -35.12 -30.47
CA GLU A 302 -9.81 -35.68 -31.83
C GLU A 302 -9.45 -34.69 -32.96
N TYR A 303 -9.41 -33.40 -32.69
CA TYR A 303 -9.12 -32.35 -33.68
C TYR A 303 -8.67 -31.06 -32.98
N LEU A 304 -7.51 -30.51 -33.37
CA LEU A 304 -6.88 -29.35 -32.75
C LEU A 304 -6.98 -28.10 -33.64
N THR A 305 -7.44 -26.98 -33.07
CA THR A 305 -7.36 -25.66 -33.71
C THR A 305 -6.07 -24.95 -33.31
N ASP A 306 -5.67 -23.88 -34.01
CA ASP A 306 -4.47 -23.09 -33.62
C ASP A 306 -4.59 -22.42 -32.24
N GLY A 307 -5.82 -22.30 -31.72
CA GLY A 307 -6.12 -21.86 -30.35
C GLY A 307 -6.00 -22.95 -29.28
N ASP A 308 -6.00 -24.24 -29.67
CA ASP A 308 -5.72 -25.38 -28.76
C ASP A 308 -4.22 -25.62 -28.59
N LEU A 309 -3.38 -25.04 -29.46
CA LEU A 309 -1.94 -25.26 -29.49
C LEU A 309 -1.16 -24.30 -28.59
N THR A 310 -0.06 -24.80 -28.06
CA THR A 310 0.99 -23.97 -27.44
C THR A 310 1.82 -23.26 -28.51
N ILE A 311 2.83 -22.50 -28.08
CA ILE A 311 3.88 -21.99 -28.96
C ILE A 311 4.59 -23.15 -29.67
N SER A 312 4.92 -24.22 -28.92
CA SER A 312 5.58 -25.42 -29.45
C SER A 312 4.71 -26.20 -30.44
N GLY A 313 3.41 -26.33 -30.16
CA GLY A 313 2.46 -26.91 -31.11
C GLY A 313 2.34 -26.12 -32.41
N ARG A 314 2.29 -24.79 -32.34
CA ARG A 314 2.27 -23.93 -33.54
C ARG A 314 3.60 -23.97 -34.32
N PHE A 315 4.75 -24.07 -33.64
CA PHE A 315 6.03 -24.29 -34.32
C PHE A 315 6.02 -25.61 -35.10
N ALA A 316 5.68 -26.71 -34.42
CA ALA A 316 5.66 -28.06 -34.98
C ALA A 316 4.72 -28.15 -36.19
N LYS A 317 3.48 -27.67 -36.05
CA LYS A 317 2.50 -27.61 -37.15
C LYS A 317 3.04 -26.85 -38.37
N ALA A 318 3.59 -25.64 -38.18
CA ALA A 318 4.11 -24.83 -39.28
C ALA A 318 5.29 -25.52 -40.01
N LEU A 319 6.18 -26.17 -39.26
CA LEU A 319 7.35 -26.88 -39.78
C LEU A 319 6.95 -28.16 -40.56
N PHE A 320 6.01 -28.95 -40.03
CA PHE A 320 5.50 -30.13 -40.72
C PHE A 320 4.75 -29.75 -42.01
N GLN A 321 3.98 -28.65 -41.99
CA GLN A 321 3.35 -28.07 -43.18
C GLN A 321 4.35 -27.55 -44.23
N GLY A 322 5.65 -27.50 -43.93
CA GLY A 322 6.69 -27.07 -44.87
C GLY A 322 6.89 -25.56 -44.94
N THR A 323 6.51 -24.83 -43.88
CA THR A 323 6.79 -23.39 -43.78
C THR A 323 8.30 -23.18 -43.68
N PRO A 324 8.92 -22.34 -44.53
CA PRO A 324 10.35 -22.03 -44.42
C PRO A 324 10.69 -21.48 -43.03
N ILE A 325 11.76 -21.99 -42.41
CA ILE A 325 12.12 -21.75 -41.00
C ILE A 325 12.35 -20.27 -40.69
N ASP A 326 12.85 -19.49 -41.66
CA ASP A 326 13.00 -18.03 -41.60
C ASP A 326 11.66 -17.29 -41.48
N LYS A 327 10.57 -17.90 -41.98
CA LYS A 327 9.21 -17.34 -42.02
C LYS A 327 8.31 -17.84 -40.90
N ILE A 328 8.78 -18.75 -40.05
CA ILE A 328 8.03 -19.18 -38.86
C ILE A 328 8.10 -18.06 -37.79
N THR A 329 7.19 -17.10 -37.92
CA THR A 329 7.01 -15.97 -37.00
C THR A 329 6.08 -16.36 -35.85
N LEU A 330 6.67 -16.80 -34.73
CA LEU A 330 5.93 -17.03 -33.49
C LEU A 330 5.93 -15.76 -32.65
N GLU A 331 4.83 -15.01 -32.71
CA GLU A 331 4.58 -13.96 -31.75
C GLU A 331 4.31 -14.58 -30.37
N TYR A 332 5.17 -14.26 -29.38
CA TYR A 332 4.72 -14.23 -28.00
C TYR A 332 3.64 -13.15 -27.91
N SER A 333 2.37 -13.55 -27.98
CA SER A 333 1.23 -12.67 -27.75
C SER A 333 1.37 -12.03 -26.37
N THR A 334 1.75 -10.76 -26.34
CA THR A 334 1.86 -9.94 -25.10
C THR A 334 0.52 -9.80 -24.38
N ILE A 335 -0.58 -10.24 -25.03
CA ILE A 335 -1.96 -10.11 -24.60
C ILE A 335 -2.47 -11.43 -23.95
N GLU A 336 -1.92 -12.59 -24.30
CA GLU A 336 -2.32 -13.87 -23.67
C GLU A 336 -1.76 -14.06 -22.25
N ASN A 337 -0.82 -13.23 -21.80
CA ASN A 337 -0.45 -13.15 -20.38
C ASN A 337 -1.51 -12.44 -19.50
N PHE A 338 -2.76 -12.39 -19.96
CA PHE A 338 -3.95 -12.47 -19.11
C PHE A 338 -4.31 -13.92 -18.68
N LYS A 339 -3.32 -14.81 -18.51
CA LYS A 339 -3.40 -15.85 -17.45
C LYS A 339 -3.52 -15.15 -16.09
N ILE A 340 -4.73 -14.69 -15.76
CA ILE A 340 -5.22 -14.45 -14.40
C ILE A 340 -4.80 -15.66 -13.56
N LEU A 341 -4.40 -15.48 -12.31
CA LEU A 341 -3.87 -16.55 -11.46
C LEU A 341 -4.95 -17.56 -10.98
N ALA A 342 -5.61 -18.22 -11.94
CA ALA A 342 -6.54 -19.32 -11.78
C ALA A 342 -5.89 -20.61 -11.23
N ARG A 343 -4.55 -20.63 -11.07
CA ARG A 343 -3.85 -21.52 -10.12
C ARG A 343 -4.50 -21.45 -8.72
N SER A 344 -5.09 -20.31 -8.36
CA SER A 344 -6.13 -20.23 -7.34
C SER A 344 -7.52 -20.38 -8.00
N LYS A 345 -8.09 -21.59 -7.98
CA LYS A 345 -9.35 -21.91 -8.70
C LYS A 345 -10.44 -20.90 -8.32
N PRO A 346 -11.02 -20.09 -9.23
CA PRO A 346 -11.81 -18.91 -8.86
C PRO A 346 -13.04 -19.23 -8.01
N HIS A 347 -13.66 -20.41 -8.15
CA HIS A 347 -14.74 -20.86 -7.26
C HIS A 347 -14.27 -21.26 -5.85
N LYS A 348 -13.07 -21.85 -5.70
CA LYS A 348 -12.47 -22.15 -4.38
C LYS A 348 -11.98 -20.88 -3.70
N VAL A 349 -11.41 -19.96 -4.48
CA VAL A 349 -11.17 -18.57 -4.10
C VAL A 349 -12.46 -17.99 -3.55
N TRP A 350 -13.52 -17.84 -4.36
CA TRP A 350 -14.78 -17.23 -3.89
C TRP A 350 -15.37 -17.92 -2.65
N LEU A 351 -15.23 -19.24 -2.46
CA LEU A 351 -15.60 -19.92 -1.21
C LEU A 351 -14.70 -19.54 -0.01
N MET A 352 -13.38 -19.51 -0.19
CA MET A 352 -12.41 -19.09 0.84
C MET A 352 -12.53 -17.60 1.21
N PHE A 353 -12.95 -16.75 0.28
CA PHE A 353 -13.24 -15.34 0.53
C PHE A 353 -14.63 -15.15 1.14
N ALA A 354 -15.65 -15.82 0.60
CA ALA A 354 -17.04 -15.66 1.05
C ALA A 354 -17.29 -16.18 2.47
N GLY A 355 -16.61 -17.24 2.93
CA GLY A 355 -16.75 -17.72 4.31
C GLY A 355 -16.47 -16.61 5.34
N PRO A 356 -15.26 -16.03 5.37
CA PRO A 356 -14.94 -14.86 6.20
C PRO A 356 -15.83 -13.64 5.91
N LEU A 357 -16.20 -13.38 4.64
CA LEU A 357 -17.09 -12.27 4.27
C LEU A 357 -18.47 -12.41 4.92
N PHE A 358 -19.06 -13.61 4.87
CA PHE A 358 -20.38 -13.93 5.38
C PHE A 358 -20.38 -13.98 6.91
N ILE A 359 -19.31 -14.51 7.53
CA ILE A 359 -19.09 -14.45 8.98
C ILE A 359 -18.95 -13.00 9.45
N PHE A 360 -18.19 -12.15 8.74
CA PHE A 360 -18.04 -10.73 9.06
C PHE A 360 -19.37 -9.97 8.90
N LEU A 361 -20.11 -10.20 7.81
CA LEU A 361 -21.43 -9.61 7.60
C LEU A 361 -22.44 -10.07 8.66
N ILE A 362 -22.46 -11.36 9.01
CA ILE A 362 -23.28 -11.89 10.12
C ILE A 362 -22.88 -11.27 11.45
N LEU A 363 -21.58 -11.13 11.75
CA LEU A 363 -21.10 -10.47 12.97
C LEU A 363 -21.51 -9.00 13.00
N CYS A 364 -21.33 -8.25 11.91
CA CYS A 364 -21.78 -6.86 11.82
C CYS A 364 -23.30 -6.74 12.01
N LEU A 365 -24.11 -7.57 11.34
CA LEU A 365 -25.57 -7.58 11.48
C LEU A 365 -26.01 -8.05 12.88
N ALA A 366 -25.32 -9.01 13.49
CA ALA A 366 -25.62 -9.49 14.85
C ALA A 366 -25.23 -8.45 15.91
N VAL A 367 -24.08 -7.80 15.77
CA VAL A 367 -23.64 -6.68 16.61
C VAL A 367 -24.57 -5.48 16.42
N GLU A 368 -25.02 -5.18 15.20
CA GLU A 368 -25.99 -4.11 14.96
C GLU A 368 -27.37 -4.44 15.54
N LYS A 369 -27.86 -5.68 15.37
CA LYS A 369 -29.13 -6.17 15.95
C LYS A 369 -29.08 -6.20 17.48
N TYR A 370 -27.96 -6.58 18.07
CA TYR A 370 -27.70 -6.50 19.51
C TYR A 370 -27.62 -5.04 19.99
N ARG A 371 -26.92 -4.17 19.25
CA ARG A 371 -26.80 -2.73 19.56
C ARG A 371 -28.15 -2.02 19.45
N LYS A 372 -28.97 -2.34 18.44
CA LYS A 372 -30.36 -1.87 18.31
C LYS A 372 -31.24 -2.37 19.48
N ARG A 373 -31.10 -3.62 19.92
CA ARG A 373 -31.76 -4.13 21.14
C ARG A 373 -31.25 -3.48 22.44
N SER A 374 -29.97 -3.12 22.53
CA SER A 374 -29.36 -2.53 23.74
C SER A 374 -29.51 -1.01 23.83
N LYS A 375 -29.67 -0.29 22.72
CA LYS A 375 -29.71 1.19 22.66
C LYS A 375 -30.87 1.82 23.45
N ASN A 376 -31.94 1.07 23.72
CA ASN A 376 -33.17 1.61 24.30
C ASN A 376 -33.24 1.52 25.84
N LYS A 377 -32.14 1.20 26.55
CA LYS A 377 -32.16 0.98 28.01
C LYS A 377 -31.05 1.64 28.85
N VAL A 378 -29.93 2.07 28.27
CA VAL A 378 -28.78 2.60 29.03
C VAL A 378 -28.16 3.79 28.30
N ILE A 379 -27.98 4.91 29.01
CA ILE A 379 -27.23 6.08 28.53
C ILE A 379 -25.74 5.78 28.68
N ARG A 380 -24.96 5.93 27.59
CA ARG A 380 -23.51 5.70 27.59
C ARG A 380 -22.67 6.91 27.18
N SER A 381 -23.25 7.88 26.50
CA SER A 381 -22.57 9.08 26.00
C SER A 381 -23.43 10.33 26.14
N TYR A 382 -22.85 11.51 25.93
CA TYR A 382 -23.61 12.76 25.87
C TYR A 382 -24.68 12.74 24.75
N ASP A 383 -24.36 12.13 23.59
CA ASP A 383 -25.33 11.89 22.51
C ASP A 383 -26.52 11.00 22.93
N ASP A 384 -26.33 10.10 23.91
CA ASP A 384 -27.42 9.32 24.50
C ASP A 384 -28.23 10.13 25.52
N LEU A 385 -27.60 11.07 26.24
CA LEU A 385 -28.24 11.94 27.23
C LEU A 385 -29.15 12.99 26.57
N LEU A 386 -28.68 13.64 25.50
CA LEU A 386 -29.42 14.68 24.76
C LEU A 386 -30.78 14.22 24.21
N LYS A 387 -31.00 12.91 24.03
CA LYS A 387 -32.29 12.31 23.65
C LYS A 387 -33.43 12.62 24.63
N TYR A 388 -33.07 12.95 25.87
CA TYR A 388 -33.99 13.28 26.96
C TYR A 388 -34.08 14.80 27.22
N SER A 389 -33.40 15.65 26.43
CA SER A 389 -33.55 17.10 26.52
C SER A 389 -34.93 17.57 26.03
N THR A 390 -35.41 18.64 26.65
CA THR A 390 -36.67 19.29 26.28
C THR A 390 -36.51 20.33 25.16
N ASP A 391 -35.29 20.77 24.88
CA ASP A 391 -34.99 21.79 23.88
C ASP A 391 -35.32 21.32 22.45
N GLU A 392 -35.83 22.22 21.60
CA GLU A 392 -36.22 21.86 20.23
C GLU A 392 -35.04 21.61 19.27
N ALA A 393 -33.92 22.31 19.44
CA ALA A 393 -32.71 22.04 18.67
C ALA A 393 -32.10 20.70 19.09
N ALA A 394 -32.06 20.41 20.40
CA ALA A 394 -31.67 19.10 20.92
C ALA A 394 -32.61 17.97 20.46
N LYS A 395 -33.91 18.23 20.26
CA LYS A 395 -34.84 17.28 19.61
C LYS A 395 -34.54 17.11 18.12
N LYS A 396 -34.23 18.18 17.38
CA LYS A 396 -33.89 18.13 15.94
C LYS A 396 -32.62 17.31 15.66
N PHE A 397 -31.63 17.33 16.57
CA PHE A 397 -30.41 16.49 16.56
C PHE A 397 -30.69 14.97 16.43
N ASN A 398 -31.87 14.49 16.85
CA ASN A 398 -32.19 13.05 16.82
C ASN A 398 -32.58 12.51 15.42
N LYS A 399 -32.86 13.35 14.43
CA LYS A 399 -33.10 12.89 13.06
C LYS A 399 -31.78 12.43 12.43
N SER A 400 -31.65 11.14 12.13
CA SER A 400 -30.48 10.59 11.43
C SER A 400 -30.49 11.09 9.97
N PRO A 401 -29.51 11.90 9.52
CA PRO A 401 -29.51 12.42 8.16
C PRO A 401 -29.25 11.32 7.13
N LEU A 402 -29.79 11.46 5.92
CA LEU A 402 -29.48 10.58 4.79
C LEU A 402 -27.96 10.45 4.54
N LYS A 403 -27.21 11.55 4.77
CA LYS A 403 -25.74 11.61 4.72
C LYS A 403 -25.05 10.59 5.65
N VAL A 404 -25.62 10.31 6.83
CA VAL A 404 -25.05 9.32 7.76
C VAL A 404 -25.32 7.91 7.27
N ILE A 405 -26.51 7.62 6.75
CA ILE A 405 -26.85 6.30 6.18
C ILE A 405 -25.96 5.99 4.97
N LEU A 406 -25.80 6.95 4.05
CA LEU A 406 -24.89 6.82 2.91
C LEU A 406 -23.42 6.68 3.35
N GLY A 407 -23.02 7.39 4.41
CA GLY A 407 -21.69 7.26 5.02
C GLY A 407 -21.45 5.88 5.62
N ASP A 408 -22.39 5.34 6.39
CA ASP A 408 -22.32 3.99 6.97
C ASP A 408 -22.21 2.93 5.87
N MET A 409 -23.01 3.04 4.80
CA MET A 409 -22.92 2.16 3.62
C MET A 409 -21.55 2.25 2.93
N PHE A 410 -21.02 3.47 2.76
CA PHE A 410 -19.71 3.70 2.15
C PHE A 410 -18.56 3.14 3.00
N LEU A 411 -18.60 3.31 4.32
CA LEU A 411 -17.61 2.71 5.23
C LEU A 411 -17.71 1.18 5.23
N LEU A 412 -18.92 0.62 5.21
CA LEU A 412 -19.11 -0.83 5.12
C LEU A 412 -18.50 -1.38 3.81
N PHE A 413 -18.70 -0.70 2.68
CA PHE A 413 -18.10 -1.04 1.39
C PHE A 413 -16.56 -0.88 1.38
N SER A 414 -16.02 0.22 1.90
CA SER A 414 -14.57 0.44 2.05
C SER A 414 -13.91 -0.63 2.94
N SER A 415 -14.60 -1.02 4.02
CA SER A 415 -14.18 -2.10 4.91
C SER A 415 -14.23 -3.47 4.22
N LEU A 416 -15.25 -3.71 3.37
CA LEU A 416 -15.40 -4.92 2.58
C LEU A 416 -14.22 -5.09 1.60
N CYS A 417 -13.89 -4.03 0.84
CA CYS A 417 -12.74 -4.03 -0.06
C CYS A 417 -11.41 -4.22 0.70
N THR A 418 -11.27 -3.62 1.88
CA THR A 418 -10.07 -3.80 2.72
C THR A 418 -9.96 -5.23 3.27
N LEU A 419 -11.07 -5.85 3.69
CA LEU A 419 -11.08 -7.24 4.13
C LEU A 419 -10.76 -8.22 2.99
N VAL A 420 -11.30 -8.00 1.79
CA VAL A 420 -10.97 -8.79 0.59
C VAL A 420 -9.48 -8.66 0.26
N TYR A 421 -8.91 -7.45 0.29
CA TYR A 421 -7.47 -7.24 0.13
C TYR A 421 -6.64 -8.03 1.15
N LEU A 422 -6.97 -7.95 2.45
CA LEU A 422 -6.23 -8.64 3.51
C LEU A 422 -6.32 -10.17 3.39
N CYS A 423 -7.49 -10.72 3.05
CA CYS A 423 -7.65 -12.15 2.78
C CYS A 423 -6.79 -12.61 1.58
N TRP A 424 -6.65 -11.79 0.54
CA TRP A 424 -5.78 -12.07 -0.61
C TRP A 424 -4.30 -11.93 -0.24
N ARG A 425 -3.94 -10.95 0.58
CA ARG A 425 -2.58 -10.79 1.11
C ARG A 425 -2.12 -12.06 1.84
N VAL A 426 -2.96 -12.58 2.76
CA VAL A 426 -2.71 -13.81 3.52
C VAL A 426 -2.58 -15.05 2.63
N THR A 427 -3.45 -15.20 1.63
CA THR A 427 -3.58 -16.47 0.87
C THR A 427 -2.68 -16.56 -0.36
N CYS A 428 -2.46 -15.46 -1.09
CA CYS A 428 -1.82 -15.49 -2.41
C CYS A 428 -0.46 -14.78 -2.48
N SER A 429 -0.20 -13.80 -1.61
CA SER A 429 0.92 -12.85 -1.82
C SER A 429 2.20 -13.11 -1.00
N ILE A 430 2.19 -14.11 -0.11
CA ILE A 430 3.35 -14.41 0.76
C ILE A 430 4.44 -15.15 -0.05
N PRO A 431 5.69 -14.66 -0.04
CA PRO A 431 6.75 -15.09 -0.96
C PRO A 431 7.54 -16.31 -0.45
N TYR A 432 6.85 -17.41 -0.09
CA TYR A 432 7.46 -18.59 0.55
C TYR A 432 8.70 -19.17 -0.16
N ALA A 433 8.74 -19.10 -1.50
CA ALA A 433 9.86 -19.61 -2.31
C ALA A 433 11.15 -18.75 -2.24
N TYR A 434 11.10 -17.54 -1.66
CA TYR A 434 12.21 -16.58 -1.68
C TYR A 434 12.94 -16.46 -0.33
N GLY A 435 12.85 -17.50 0.50
CA GLY A 435 13.58 -17.61 1.77
C GLY A 435 12.95 -16.85 2.94
N TRP A 436 13.47 -17.12 4.14
CA TRP A 436 12.86 -16.67 5.39
C TRP A 436 12.81 -15.14 5.55
N ILE A 437 13.81 -14.40 5.03
CA ILE A 437 13.83 -12.93 5.08
C ILE A 437 12.66 -12.33 4.29
N ALA A 438 12.36 -12.88 3.11
CA ALA A 438 11.22 -12.45 2.29
C ALA A 438 9.89 -12.71 3.01
N VAL A 439 9.74 -13.87 3.64
CA VAL A 439 8.54 -14.25 4.41
C VAL A 439 8.36 -13.36 5.65
N VAL A 440 9.42 -13.13 6.44
CA VAL A 440 9.38 -12.25 7.62
C VAL A 440 9.05 -10.80 7.23
N GLY A 441 9.65 -10.29 6.15
CA GLY A 441 9.31 -8.97 5.61
C GLY A 441 7.84 -8.87 5.18
N SER A 442 7.31 -9.91 4.50
CA SER A 442 5.90 -9.97 4.09
C SER A 442 4.94 -9.99 5.28
N PHE A 443 5.31 -10.73 6.33
CA PHE A 443 4.53 -10.84 7.56
C PHE A 443 4.53 -9.53 8.36
N LEU A 444 5.68 -8.86 8.50
CA LEU A 444 5.75 -7.54 9.15
C LEU A 444 4.91 -6.49 8.42
N LEU A 445 4.93 -6.49 7.08
CA LEU A 445 4.05 -5.66 6.26
C LEU A 445 2.57 -6.01 6.49
N LEU A 446 2.21 -7.30 6.46
CA LEU A 446 0.83 -7.76 6.73
C LEU A 446 0.33 -7.32 8.12
N VAL A 447 1.18 -7.38 9.15
CA VAL A 447 0.82 -6.94 10.51
C VAL A 447 0.48 -5.45 10.55
N VAL A 448 1.25 -4.58 9.87
CA VAL A 448 0.96 -3.14 9.84
C VAL A 448 -0.24 -2.78 8.95
N GLU A 449 -0.53 -3.59 7.93
CA GLU A 449 -1.75 -3.47 7.11
C GLU A 449 -3.01 -3.86 7.90
N VAL A 450 -2.96 -4.94 8.69
CA VAL A 450 -4.06 -5.37 9.58
C VAL A 450 -4.30 -4.34 10.69
N LEU A 451 -3.24 -3.78 11.29
CA LEU A 451 -3.36 -2.69 12.27
C LEU A 451 -3.97 -1.43 11.63
N GLY A 452 -3.49 -1.03 10.45
CA GLY A 452 -4.03 0.12 9.72
C GLY A 452 -5.50 -0.03 9.32
N PHE A 453 -5.95 -1.26 9.02
CA PHE A 453 -7.38 -1.55 8.81
C PHE A 453 -8.19 -1.42 10.10
N PHE A 454 -7.73 -1.97 11.22
CA PHE A 454 -8.40 -1.82 12.52
C PHE A 454 -8.54 -0.34 12.91
N GLU A 455 -7.45 0.43 12.80
CA GLU A 455 -7.45 1.86 13.09
C GLU A 455 -8.43 2.61 12.18
N SER A 456 -8.36 2.39 10.86
CA SER A 456 -9.29 2.98 9.88
C SER A 456 -10.76 2.67 10.19
N PHE A 457 -11.07 1.42 10.57
CA PHE A 457 -12.43 0.99 10.89
C PHE A 457 -12.98 1.69 12.13
N VAL A 458 -12.19 1.76 13.21
CA VAL A 458 -12.58 2.48 14.44
C VAL A 458 -12.69 3.99 14.19
N HIS A 459 -11.72 4.55 13.47
CA HIS A 459 -11.59 5.98 13.18
C HIS A 459 -12.75 6.51 12.32
N TYR A 460 -12.96 5.97 11.12
CA TYR A 460 -14.08 6.37 10.26
C TYR A 460 -15.43 6.02 10.89
N GLY A 461 -15.52 4.89 11.60
CA GLY A 461 -16.71 4.53 12.38
C GLY A 461 -17.00 5.50 13.53
N GLY A 462 -15.98 6.20 14.04
CA GLY A 462 -16.09 7.39 14.88
C GLY A 462 -16.65 8.57 14.12
N LEU A 463 -15.90 9.04 13.11
CA LEU A 463 -16.15 10.28 12.36
C LEU A 463 -17.50 10.35 11.64
N LEU A 464 -18.08 9.23 11.20
CA LEU A 464 -19.44 9.20 10.64
C LEU A 464 -20.55 9.58 11.64
N LYS A 465 -20.23 9.61 12.94
CA LYS A 465 -21.12 10.06 14.01
C LYS A 465 -20.78 11.47 14.53
N LEU A 466 -19.81 12.16 13.93
CA LEU A 466 -19.55 13.58 14.20
C LEU A 466 -20.82 14.39 13.93
N ARG A 467 -21.17 15.24 14.88
CA ARG A 467 -22.40 16.04 14.94
C ARG A 467 -22.08 17.35 15.63
N ASP A 468 -22.75 18.41 15.22
CA ASP A 468 -22.71 19.69 15.91
C ASP A 468 -23.70 19.64 17.09
N HIS A 469 -23.22 19.93 18.30
CA HIS A 469 -24.06 20.00 19.50
C HIS A 469 -24.62 21.43 19.65
N PRO A 470 -25.94 21.62 19.77
CA PRO A 470 -26.52 22.96 19.93
C PRO A 470 -26.28 23.48 21.35
N LEU A 471 -25.83 24.73 21.47
CA LEU A 471 -25.62 25.39 22.76
C LEU A 471 -26.96 25.55 23.52
N PRO A 472 -27.12 24.97 24.73
CA PRO A 472 -28.34 25.10 25.51
C PRO A 472 -28.57 26.53 25.98
N LYS A 473 -29.85 26.89 26.18
CA LYS A 473 -30.23 28.16 26.81
C LYS A 473 -30.48 27.95 28.30
N ILE A 474 -29.84 28.80 29.11
CA ILE A 474 -30.05 28.94 30.55
C ILE A 474 -30.26 30.42 30.87
N ALA A 475 -30.90 30.73 31.99
CA ALA A 475 -31.04 32.10 32.47
C ALA A 475 -29.74 32.56 33.17
N ASP A 476 -29.54 33.87 33.27
CA ASP A 476 -28.29 34.47 33.75
C ASP A 476 -28.03 34.15 35.24
N GLU A 477 -29.09 33.98 36.02
CA GLU A 477 -29.02 33.59 37.44
C GLU A 477 -28.55 32.14 37.64
N GLU A 478 -28.78 31.27 36.66
CA GLU A 478 -28.46 29.83 36.70
C GLU A 478 -26.98 29.54 36.43
N PHE A 479 -26.18 30.54 36.06
CA PHE A 479 -24.74 30.39 35.93
C PHE A 479 -24.08 30.18 37.31
N PRO A 480 -23.38 29.06 37.54
CA PRO A 480 -22.76 28.67 38.82
C PRO A 480 -21.39 29.33 39.05
N ASP A 481 -20.81 29.12 40.24
CA ASP A 481 -19.39 29.38 40.50
C ASP A 481 -18.45 28.52 39.64
N VAL A 482 -17.32 29.10 39.25
CA VAL A 482 -16.29 28.49 38.41
C VAL A 482 -14.89 28.85 38.92
N ASP A 483 -14.08 27.84 39.24
CA ASP A 483 -12.65 28.00 39.52
C ASP A 483 -11.87 27.95 38.20
N ILE A 484 -10.85 28.79 38.00
CA ILE A 484 -10.03 28.81 36.79
C ILE A 484 -8.56 28.65 37.13
N PHE A 485 -8.01 27.46 36.89
CA PHE A 485 -6.64 27.10 37.23
C PHE A 485 -5.70 27.32 36.03
N ILE A 486 -4.80 28.30 36.15
CA ILE A 486 -3.75 28.58 35.18
C ILE A 486 -2.44 27.98 35.73
N SER A 487 -1.94 26.88 35.15
CA SER A 487 -0.74 26.20 35.66
C SER A 487 0.55 26.70 34.99
N THR A 488 1.56 27.06 35.80
CA THR A 488 2.86 27.55 35.31
C THR A 488 4.06 26.95 36.10
N TYR A 489 5.23 26.90 35.47
CA TYR A 489 6.49 26.38 36.02
C TYR A 489 7.71 27.24 35.66
N ASN A 490 7.86 27.63 34.39
CA ASN A 490 9.01 28.42 33.89
C ASN A 490 8.64 29.43 32.78
N GLU A 491 7.34 29.65 32.53
CA GLU A 491 6.86 30.58 31.53
C GLU A 491 7.10 32.05 31.95
N PRO A 492 7.44 32.95 31.03
CA PRO A 492 7.75 34.34 31.35
C PRO A 492 6.49 35.17 31.63
N VAL A 493 6.65 36.24 32.43
CA VAL A 493 5.60 37.20 32.83
C VAL A 493 4.74 37.66 31.65
N GLU A 494 5.36 38.09 30.54
CA GLU A 494 4.64 38.60 29.35
C GLU A 494 3.80 37.56 28.61
N LEU A 495 4.09 36.26 28.77
CA LEU A 495 3.28 35.19 28.19
C LEU A 495 2.08 34.91 29.09
N LEU A 496 2.34 34.77 30.39
CA LEU A 496 1.33 34.48 31.39
C LEU A 496 0.33 35.63 31.59
N ARG A 497 0.77 36.89 31.50
CA ARG A 497 -0.10 38.08 31.54
C ARG A 497 -1.24 37.94 30.54
N LYS A 498 -0.94 37.56 29.29
CA LYS A 498 -1.95 37.41 28.22
C LYS A 498 -3.02 36.39 28.59
N THR A 499 -2.62 35.24 29.13
CA THR A 499 -3.55 34.21 29.61
C THR A 499 -4.41 34.68 30.79
N ILE A 500 -3.82 35.38 31.77
CA ILE A 500 -4.58 35.93 32.91
C ILE A 500 -5.56 37.03 32.45
N ILE A 501 -5.12 37.91 31.54
CA ILE A 501 -5.97 38.97 30.94
C ILE A 501 -7.15 38.34 30.20
N GLY A 502 -6.93 37.37 29.32
CA GLY A 502 -8.04 36.66 28.68
C GLY A 502 -9.02 36.05 29.68
N CYS A 503 -8.51 35.46 30.77
CA CYS A 503 -9.37 34.95 31.85
C CYS A 503 -10.21 36.07 32.51
N LYS A 504 -9.66 37.27 32.74
CA LYS A 504 -10.41 38.42 33.29
C LYS A 504 -11.48 38.95 32.33
N TYR A 505 -11.20 38.94 31.02
CA TYR A 505 -12.13 39.42 30.00
C TYR A 505 -13.32 38.48 29.74
N MET A 506 -13.24 37.18 30.09
CA MET A 506 -14.34 36.22 29.85
C MET A 506 -15.71 36.68 30.34
N GLU A 507 -16.66 36.79 29.41
CA GLU A 507 -18.05 37.16 29.65
C GLU A 507 -18.72 36.14 30.58
N TYR A 508 -19.37 36.64 31.62
CA TYR A 508 -20.13 35.87 32.59
C TYR A 508 -21.17 36.80 33.23
N PRO A 509 -22.43 36.38 33.47
CA PRO A 509 -23.45 37.32 33.94
C PRO A 509 -23.17 37.90 35.33
N ASP A 510 -22.55 37.09 36.20
CA ASP A 510 -22.06 37.51 37.51
C ASP A 510 -20.56 37.23 37.62
N LYS A 511 -19.74 38.25 37.36
CA LYS A 511 -18.26 38.17 37.45
C LYS A 511 -17.75 37.74 38.83
N SER A 512 -18.53 37.89 39.92
CA SER A 512 -18.09 37.49 41.26
C SER A 512 -18.00 35.97 41.46
N LYS A 513 -18.66 35.21 40.58
CA LYS A 513 -18.63 33.73 40.52
C LYS A 513 -17.41 33.14 39.80
N VAL A 514 -16.49 33.98 39.28
CA VAL A 514 -15.36 33.55 38.42
C VAL A 514 -14.03 33.69 39.14
N HIS A 515 -13.52 32.60 39.69
CA HIS A 515 -12.40 32.57 40.63
C HIS A 515 -11.08 32.22 39.93
N ILE A 516 -10.39 33.23 39.40
CA ILE A 516 -9.13 33.05 38.65
C ILE A 516 -7.96 32.77 39.60
N CYS A 517 -7.29 31.63 39.42
CA CYS A 517 -6.23 31.11 40.27
C CYS A 517 -4.95 30.80 39.47
N LEU A 518 -3.88 31.56 39.72
CA LEU A 518 -2.55 31.28 39.22
C LEU A 518 -1.87 30.20 40.08
N CYS A 519 -1.56 29.06 39.48
CA CYS A 519 -0.99 27.89 40.16
C CYS A 519 0.49 27.75 39.76
N ASP A 520 1.41 28.28 40.57
CA ASP A 520 2.84 28.36 40.25
C ASP A 520 3.66 27.30 40.99
N ASP A 521 4.10 26.29 40.23
CA ASP A 521 4.81 25.14 40.78
C ASP A 521 6.25 25.47 41.21
N ASN A 522 6.74 26.69 40.94
CA ASN A 522 8.13 27.08 41.19
C ASN A 522 8.32 28.22 42.22
N ARG A 523 7.25 28.73 42.83
CA ARG A 523 7.27 29.75 43.92
C ARG A 523 8.03 31.03 43.54
N ARG A 524 7.79 31.54 42.34
CA ARG A 524 8.47 32.68 41.73
C ARG A 524 7.90 34.02 42.22
N PRO A 525 8.71 34.91 42.83
CA PRO A 525 8.24 36.21 43.31
C PRO A 525 7.59 37.06 42.21
N GLU A 526 8.11 37.00 40.98
CA GLU A 526 7.59 37.74 39.83
C GLU A 526 6.20 37.23 39.37
N MET A 527 5.88 35.96 39.62
CA MET A 527 4.55 35.39 39.33
C MET A 527 3.54 35.80 40.41
N ARG A 528 3.97 35.91 41.67
CA ARG A 528 3.13 36.42 42.76
C ARG A 528 2.83 37.90 42.58
N ALA A 529 3.84 38.71 42.24
CA ALA A 529 3.67 40.12 41.93
C ALA A 529 2.70 40.35 40.75
N LEU A 530 2.78 39.53 39.69
CA LEU A 530 1.82 39.58 38.56
C LEU A 530 0.39 39.21 39.00
N ALA A 531 0.22 38.25 39.91
CA ALA A 531 -1.09 37.87 40.43
C ALA A 531 -1.69 38.98 41.32
N GLU A 532 -0.88 39.62 42.16
CA GLU A 532 -1.25 40.77 42.98
C GLU A 532 -1.62 41.99 42.12
N GLU A 533 -0.81 42.31 41.10
CA GLU A 533 -1.08 43.38 40.13
C GLU A 533 -2.39 43.18 39.36
N LEU A 534 -2.63 41.96 38.87
CA LEU A 534 -3.83 41.64 38.09
C LEU A 534 -5.05 41.31 38.97
N GLY A 535 -4.91 41.26 40.30
CA GLY A 535 -6.00 40.97 41.24
C GLY A 535 -6.56 39.55 41.10
N VAL A 536 -5.68 38.55 40.96
CA VAL A 536 -6.05 37.12 40.85
C VAL A 536 -5.40 36.29 41.96
N ILE A 537 -5.98 35.13 42.28
CA ILE A 537 -5.56 34.32 43.43
C ILE A 537 -4.23 33.62 43.11
N TYR A 538 -3.19 33.86 43.91
CA TYR A 538 -1.92 33.14 43.79
C TYR A 538 -1.91 31.87 44.66
N PHE A 539 -1.57 30.73 44.05
CA PHE A 539 -1.33 29.46 44.75
C PHE A 539 0.06 28.90 44.46
N ASP A 540 0.78 28.59 45.53
CA ASP A 540 1.99 27.77 45.53
C ASP A 540 1.82 26.53 46.43
N ARG A 541 2.86 25.70 46.51
CA ARG A 541 2.91 24.50 47.37
C ARG A 541 4.35 24.14 47.77
N PRO A 542 4.56 23.42 48.89
CA PRO A 542 5.90 23.18 49.43
C PRO A 542 6.75 22.16 48.66
N ASN A 543 6.14 21.31 47.82
CA ASN A 543 6.85 20.33 46.99
C ASN A 543 6.27 20.29 45.56
N ASN A 544 6.97 19.62 44.65
CA ASN A 544 6.58 19.48 43.23
C ASN A 544 6.11 18.05 42.89
N GLU A 545 5.60 17.29 43.86
CA GLU A 545 5.20 15.89 43.65
C GLU A 545 4.03 15.79 42.67
N GLY A 546 4.09 14.84 41.72
CA GLY A 546 3.05 14.70 40.71
C GLY A 546 2.94 15.85 39.70
N ALA A 547 3.93 16.75 39.62
CA ALA A 547 4.02 17.84 38.65
C ALA A 547 2.70 18.63 38.49
N LYS A 548 2.25 18.90 37.25
CA LYS A 548 1.04 19.68 36.95
C LYS A 548 -0.22 19.13 37.64
N ALA A 549 -0.47 17.81 37.63
CA ALA A 549 -1.59 17.23 38.40
C ALA A 549 -1.49 17.53 39.90
N GLY A 550 -0.29 17.46 40.48
CA GLY A 550 -0.07 17.79 41.89
C GLY A 550 -0.31 19.28 42.21
N ASN A 551 0.05 20.17 41.28
CA ASN A 551 -0.20 21.61 41.38
C ASN A 551 -1.71 21.91 41.31
N LEU A 552 -2.40 21.36 40.31
CA LEU A 552 -3.86 21.49 40.15
C LEU A 552 -4.62 20.88 41.34
N ASN A 553 -4.16 19.77 41.92
CA ASN A 553 -4.73 19.21 43.15
C ASN A 553 -4.53 20.11 44.39
N ALA A 554 -3.40 20.81 44.48
CA ALA A 554 -3.16 21.75 45.58
C ALA A 554 -4.06 23.00 45.50
N ALA A 555 -4.43 23.43 44.29
CA ALA A 555 -5.48 24.44 44.08
C ALA A 555 -6.89 23.88 44.36
N LEU A 556 -7.21 22.68 43.82
CA LEU A 556 -8.49 21.99 44.00
C LEU A 556 -8.89 21.82 45.47
N ALA A 557 -7.91 21.58 46.36
CA ALA A 557 -8.10 21.44 47.80
C ALA A 557 -8.33 22.77 48.56
N ARG A 558 -8.16 23.92 47.90
CA ARG A 558 -8.30 25.27 48.50
C ARG A 558 -9.55 26.01 48.01
N THR A 559 -9.99 25.75 46.78
CA THR A 559 -11.20 26.32 46.19
C THR A 559 -12.40 25.37 46.29
N ARG A 560 -13.60 25.82 45.90
CA ARG A 560 -14.87 25.07 46.15
C ARG A 560 -15.87 25.08 45.01
N SER A 561 -15.59 25.75 43.88
CA SER A 561 -16.58 25.93 42.82
C SER A 561 -16.96 24.60 42.16
N PRO A 562 -18.24 24.37 41.79
CA PRO A 562 -18.69 23.10 41.21
C PRO A 562 -18.04 22.76 39.86
N TYR A 563 -17.46 23.76 39.17
CA TYR A 563 -16.74 23.58 37.91
C TYR A 563 -15.32 24.16 38.02
N VAL A 564 -14.37 23.45 37.40
CA VAL A 564 -12.95 23.79 37.35
C VAL A 564 -12.54 23.88 35.89
N VAL A 565 -12.04 25.03 35.47
CA VAL A 565 -11.42 25.24 34.15
C VAL A 565 -9.91 25.07 34.30
N THR A 566 -9.27 24.40 33.35
CA THR A 566 -7.80 24.30 33.31
C THR A 566 -7.23 24.92 32.04
N PHE A 567 -6.29 25.86 32.22
CA PHE A 567 -5.48 26.44 31.15
C PHE A 567 -3.99 26.23 31.41
N ASP A 568 -3.24 25.90 30.36
CA ASP A 568 -1.79 26.08 30.35
C ASP A 568 -1.44 27.58 30.27
N ALA A 569 -0.29 27.95 30.83
CA ALA A 569 0.19 29.34 30.93
C ALA A 569 0.36 30.09 29.60
N ASP A 570 0.21 29.41 28.46
CA ASP A 570 0.28 29.97 27.11
C ASP A 570 -0.98 29.77 26.27
N MET A 571 -2.12 29.42 26.89
CA MET A 571 -3.43 29.30 26.23
C MET A 571 -4.34 30.46 26.63
N VAL A 572 -4.53 31.44 25.74
CA VAL A 572 -5.37 32.62 25.97
C VAL A 572 -6.82 32.30 25.61
N PRO A 573 -7.80 32.39 26.53
CA PRO A 573 -9.20 32.17 26.21
C PRO A 573 -9.83 33.36 25.48
N GLN A 574 -10.75 33.06 24.56
CA GLN A 574 -11.70 34.05 24.02
C GLN A 574 -12.72 34.41 25.09
N ARG A 575 -13.25 35.64 25.05
CA ARG A 575 -14.18 36.11 26.08
C ARG A 575 -15.44 35.24 26.20
N LYS A 576 -15.87 34.55 25.14
CA LYS A 576 -17.10 33.72 25.13
C LYS A 576 -16.90 32.28 25.60
N PHE A 577 -15.69 31.90 26.06
CA PHE A 577 -15.37 30.53 26.49
C PHE A 577 -16.35 29.99 27.55
N LEU A 578 -16.64 30.74 28.62
CA LEU A 578 -17.55 30.29 29.68
C LEU A 578 -19.02 30.22 29.21
N LEU A 579 -19.51 31.27 28.54
CA LEU A 579 -20.88 31.29 27.98
C LEU A 579 -21.14 30.15 26.98
N LYS A 580 -20.10 29.65 26.31
CA LYS A 580 -20.19 28.55 25.33
C LYS A 580 -19.87 27.16 25.91
N THR A 581 -19.54 27.03 27.20
CA THR A 581 -19.23 25.74 27.84
C THR A 581 -20.14 25.42 29.02
N ILE A 582 -20.35 26.36 29.94
CA ILE A 582 -21.13 26.16 31.17
C ILE A 582 -22.59 25.71 30.94
N PRO A 583 -23.35 26.24 29.95
CA PRO A 583 -24.74 25.82 29.71
C PRO A 583 -24.93 24.32 29.44
N TYR A 584 -23.93 23.62 28.90
CA TYR A 584 -24.00 22.17 28.66
C TYR A 584 -24.03 21.34 29.95
N PHE A 585 -23.38 21.78 31.03
CA PHE A 585 -23.46 21.12 32.34
C PHE A 585 -24.82 21.33 32.99
N VAL A 586 -25.33 22.56 32.96
CA VAL A 586 -26.63 22.92 33.54
C VAL A 586 -27.77 22.16 32.82
N ASP A 587 -27.76 22.06 31.48
CA ASP A 587 -28.77 21.23 30.78
C ASP A 587 -28.57 19.73 31.06
N ALA A 588 -27.33 19.23 31.16
CA ALA A 588 -27.07 17.84 31.51
C ALA A 588 -27.69 17.46 32.87
N ASP A 589 -27.53 18.31 33.89
CA ASP A 589 -28.10 18.02 35.22
C ASP A 589 -29.62 18.26 35.27
N ARG A 590 -30.19 19.21 34.51
CA ARG A 590 -31.65 19.29 34.28
C ARG A 590 -32.22 18.03 33.63
N ILE A 591 -31.51 17.43 32.67
CA ILE A 591 -31.89 16.14 32.07
C ILE A 591 -31.81 15.04 33.13
N ASN A 592 -30.72 14.97 33.90
CA ASN A 592 -30.53 13.95 34.95
C ASN A 592 -31.58 14.04 36.07
N ALA A 593 -32.01 15.24 36.46
CA ALA A 593 -33.08 15.43 37.45
C ALA A 593 -34.38 14.72 37.05
N ARG A 594 -34.68 14.68 35.74
CA ARG A 594 -35.88 14.03 35.14
C ARG A 594 -35.70 12.52 34.91
N LEU A 595 -34.48 12.00 35.04
CA LEU A 595 -34.17 10.58 34.82
C LEU A 595 -34.21 9.78 36.13
N PRO A 596 -34.64 8.51 36.08
CA PRO A 596 -34.42 7.54 37.15
C PRO A 596 -32.93 7.43 37.52
N GLU A 597 -32.65 7.25 38.80
CA GLU A 597 -31.30 7.35 39.36
C GLU A 597 -30.30 6.40 38.69
N GLU A 598 -30.70 5.17 38.37
CA GLU A 598 -29.84 4.18 37.74
C GLU A 598 -29.38 4.57 36.32
N ARG A 599 -30.07 5.53 35.69
CA ARG A 599 -29.80 6.06 34.36
C ARG A 599 -29.08 7.39 34.36
N ARG A 600 -28.94 8.08 35.50
CA ARG A 600 -28.31 9.40 35.57
C ARG A 600 -26.83 9.33 35.17
N ARG A 601 -26.41 10.26 34.33
CA ARG A 601 -25.05 10.40 33.80
C ARG A 601 -24.73 11.90 33.70
N SER A 602 -24.15 12.47 34.74
CA SER A 602 -23.70 13.87 34.72
C SER A 602 -22.53 14.05 33.76
N LEU A 603 -22.41 15.27 33.23
CA LEU A 603 -21.29 15.67 32.38
C LEU A 603 -20.05 15.84 33.25
N GLY A 604 -19.02 15.03 32.97
CA GLY A 604 -17.77 15.02 33.74
C GLY A 604 -16.80 16.10 33.28
N PHE A 605 -16.65 16.28 31.97
CA PHE A 605 -15.86 17.36 31.39
C PHE A 605 -16.30 17.71 29.95
N ILE A 606 -15.95 18.94 29.55
CA ILE A 606 -16.02 19.45 28.18
C ILE A 606 -14.61 19.78 27.72
N GLN A 607 -14.15 19.19 26.62
CA GLN A 607 -12.91 19.57 25.95
C GLN A 607 -13.25 20.49 24.76
N THR A 608 -12.67 21.68 24.73
CA THR A 608 -12.64 22.53 23.52
C THR A 608 -11.33 22.31 22.76
N PRO A 609 -11.21 22.73 21.50
CA PRO A 609 -9.95 22.67 20.78
C PRO A 609 -8.83 23.46 21.44
N GLN A 610 -7.60 22.98 21.23
CA GLN A 610 -6.38 23.76 21.42
C GLN A 610 -5.93 24.27 20.05
N SER A 611 -6.41 25.46 19.68
CA SER A 611 -5.95 26.17 18.49
C SER A 611 -4.64 26.92 18.78
N PHE A 612 -3.92 27.30 17.72
CA PHE A 612 -2.66 28.02 17.85
C PHE A 612 -2.70 29.28 16.98
N TYR A 613 -2.26 30.41 17.53
CA TYR A 613 -2.20 31.69 16.79
C TYR A 613 -0.88 31.87 16.02
N THR A 614 0.19 31.20 16.47
CA THR A 614 1.45 31.05 15.73
C THR A 614 1.34 29.90 14.70
N PRO A 615 1.92 30.01 13.50
CA PRO A 615 2.05 28.87 12.59
C PRO A 615 2.89 27.75 13.22
N ASP A 616 2.52 26.50 12.98
CA ASP A 616 3.33 25.35 13.40
C ASP A 616 4.59 25.16 12.52
N VAL A 617 5.44 24.20 12.94
CA VAL A 617 6.69 23.87 12.26
C VAL A 617 6.50 23.43 10.81
N PHE A 618 5.35 22.85 10.43
CA PHE A 618 5.06 22.46 9.07
C PHE A 618 4.57 23.66 8.26
N GLN A 619 3.63 24.44 8.81
CA GLN A 619 3.13 25.67 8.22
C GLN A 619 4.28 26.64 7.91
N HIS A 620 5.13 26.97 8.88
CA HIS A 620 6.24 27.90 8.70
C HIS A 620 7.34 27.36 7.78
N ASN A 621 7.94 26.20 8.11
CA ASN A 621 9.14 25.73 7.41
C ASN A 621 8.84 25.20 6.00
N LEU A 622 7.60 24.81 5.69
CA LEU A 622 7.21 24.33 4.35
C LEU A 622 6.47 25.39 3.52
N TYR A 623 6.46 26.65 3.96
CA TYR A 623 5.77 27.77 3.32
C TYR A 623 4.26 27.49 3.09
N ALA A 624 3.62 26.88 4.08
CA ALA A 624 2.27 26.32 4.03
C ALA A 624 1.21 27.15 4.81
N GLU A 625 1.58 28.30 5.37
CA GLU A 625 0.74 29.17 6.23
C GLU A 625 -0.51 29.75 5.54
N ARG A 626 -0.68 29.55 4.23
CA ARG A 626 -1.87 29.94 3.45
C ARG A 626 -2.64 28.76 2.86
N VAL A 627 -2.17 27.53 3.08
CA VAL A 627 -2.64 26.29 2.42
C VAL A 627 -3.15 25.25 3.42
N VAL A 628 -2.47 25.09 4.57
CA VAL A 628 -2.64 23.94 5.48
C VAL A 628 -3.07 24.41 6.88
N PRO A 629 -4.04 23.77 7.54
CA PRO A 629 -4.34 23.97 8.97
C PRO A 629 -3.16 23.58 9.88
N ASN A 630 -3.29 23.83 11.18
CA ASN A 630 -2.35 23.27 12.15
C ASN A 630 -2.48 21.73 12.12
N GLU A 631 -1.38 21.01 12.32
CA GLU A 631 -1.42 19.54 12.37
C GLU A 631 -2.38 18.99 13.44
N GLN A 632 -2.61 19.75 14.52
CA GLN A 632 -3.49 19.37 15.63
C GLN A 632 -4.98 19.69 15.41
N ASP A 633 -5.31 20.59 14.48
CA ASP A 633 -6.70 21.00 14.23
C ASP A 633 -7.58 19.80 13.82
N TYR A 634 -7.01 18.81 13.14
CA TYR A 634 -7.75 17.60 12.78
C TYR A 634 -8.11 16.75 14.00
N PHE A 635 -7.20 16.66 14.98
CA PHE A 635 -7.45 15.92 16.21
C PHE A 635 -8.53 16.61 17.04
N TYR A 636 -8.35 17.90 17.34
CA TYR A 636 -9.25 18.63 18.22
C TYR A 636 -10.63 18.91 17.61
N ASP A 637 -10.69 19.52 16.43
CA ASP A 637 -11.98 19.96 15.87
C ASP A 637 -12.85 18.78 15.39
N VAL A 638 -12.23 17.65 15.05
CA VAL A 638 -12.89 16.56 14.31
C VAL A 638 -12.86 15.22 15.04
N ILE A 639 -11.71 14.78 15.58
CA ILE A 639 -11.59 13.48 16.26
C ILE A 639 -12.19 13.55 17.68
N GLU A 640 -11.86 14.59 18.45
CA GLU A 640 -12.37 14.74 19.82
C GLU A 640 -13.87 15.02 19.86
N ALA A 641 -14.39 15.88 18.98
CA ALA A 641 -15.84 16.04 18.82
C ALA A 641 -16.56 14.73 18.44
N ALA A 642 -15.96 13.90 17.57
CA ALA A 642 -16.53 12.59 17.20
C ALA A 642 -16.46 11.55 18.33
N LYS A 643 -15.46 11.64 19.22
CA LYS A 643 -15.29 10.77 20.40
C LYS A 643 -16.39 10.96 21.45
N THR A 644 -17.11 12.08 21.44
CA THR A 644 -18.38 12.26 22.18
C THR A 644 -19.34 11.11 21.92
N SER A 645 -19.48 10.68 20.65
CA SER A 645 -20.39 9.60 20.23
C SER A 645 -20.05 8.20 20.78
N THR A 646 -18.85 8.05 21.36
CA THR A 646 -18.36 6.81 21.98
C THR A 646 -17.92 7.00 23.42
N ASN A 647 -18.18 8.18 24.02
CA ASN A 647 -17.81 8.56 25.39
C ASN A 647 -16.35 8.21 25.71
N SER A 648 -15.44 8.81 24.94
CA SER A 648 -14.01 8.47 24.92
C SER A 648 -13.15 9.68 24.54
N VAL A 649 -13.59 10.85 25.00
CA VAL A 649 -12.96 12.14 24.74
C VAL A 649 -11.68 12.19 25.57
N ILE A 650 -10.65 12.84 25.04
CA ILE A 650 -9.36 13.01 25.70
C ILE A 650 -9.36 14.39 26.34
N TYR A 651 -9.33 14.42 27.67
CA TYR A 651 -8.87 15.61 28.38
C TYR A 651 -7.42 15.88 27.95
N GLY A 652 -7.20 17.02 27.28
CA GLY A 652 -5.90 17.42 26.70
C GLY A 652 -5.06 18.31 27.62
N GLY A 653 -5.37 18.35 28.91
CA GLY A 653 -4.62 19.12 29.92
C GLY A 653 -4.88 20.64 29.94
N SER A 654 -5.49 21.19 28.90
CA SER A 654 -5.86 22.61 28.76
C SER A 654 -7.09 22.78 27.87
N ASN A 655 -7.77 23.92 28.02
CA ASN A 655 -8.96 24.32 27.26
C ASN A 655 -10.15 23.40 27.58
N THR A 656 -10.32 23.14 28.88
CA THR A 656 -11.24 22.12 29.40
C THR A 656 -11.99 22.67 30.60
N VAL A 657 -13.30 22.42 30.66
CA VAL A 657 -14.11 22.63 31.87
C VAL A 657 -14.44 21.26 32.45
N ILE A 658 -14.25 21.09 33.75
CA ILE A 658 -14.36 19.80 34.45
C ILE A 658 -15.30 19.96 35.66
N SER A 659 -16.20 19.00 35.88
CA SER A 659 -17.00 18.96 37.11
C SER A 659 -16.09 18.62 38.30
N ARG A 660 -16.12 19.46 39.34
CA ARG A 660 -15.40 19.23 40.60
C ARG A 660 -15.75 17.85 41.19
N LYS A 661 -17.03 17.50 41.21
CA LYS A 661 -17.51 16.20 41.70
C LYS A 661 -16.89 15.04 40.91
N ALA A 662 -16.74 15.18 39.59
CA ALA A 662 -16.13 14.15 38.76
C ALA A 662 -14.63 13.94 39.06
N LEU A 663 -13.91 15.00 39.45
CA LEU A 663 -12.54 14.90 39.96
C LEU A 663 -12.51 14.27 41.36
N GLU A 664 -13.38 14.70 42.26
CA GLU A 664 -13.44 14.20 43.64
C GLU A 664 -13.80 12.70 43.69
N ASP A 665 -14.75 12.24 42.87
CA ASP A 665 -15.14 10.82 42.72
C ASP A 665 -13.98 9.90 42.23
N ILE A 666 -12.91 10.46 41.63
CA ILE A 666 -11.71 9.71 41.20
C ILE A 666 -10.47 9.97 42.07
N GLY A 667 -10.57 10.85 43.08
CA GLY A 667 -9.45 11.24 43.94
C GLY A 667 -8.54 12.35 43.39
N GLY A 668 -9.07 13.22 42.52
CA GLY A 668 -8.37 14.36 41.92
C GLY A 668 -7.65 14.04 40.60
N PHE A 669 -6.83 14.99 40.15
CA PHE A 669 -5.98 14.84 38.96
C PHE A 669 -4.93 13.73 39.15
N TYR A 670 -4.71 12.89 38.14
CA TYR A 670 -3.94 11.65 38.27
C TYR A 670 -2.41 11.86 38.28
N THR A 671 -1.83 11.93 39.48
CA THR A 671 -0.40 12.26 39.71
C THR A 671 0.64 11.18 39.32
N LYS A 672 0.24 10.01 38.80
CA LYS A 672 1.12 8.83 38.64
C LYS A 672 1.60 8.57 37.20
N SER A 673 1.31 9.47 36.26
CA SER A 673 1.78 9.40 34.87
C SER A 673 2.36 10.73 34.38
N ILE A 674 3.02 10.69 33.22
CA ILE A 674 3.54 11.83 32.44
C ILE A 674 2.47 12.36 31.44
N THR A 675 1.36 11.62 31.28
CA THR A 675 0.10 12.13 30.72
C THR A 675 -1.00 11.94 31.75
N GLU A 676 -0.94 12.78 32.79
CA GLU A 676 -1.95 12.93 33.85
C GLU A 676 -3.33 13.28 33.29
N ASP A 677 -3.35 14.00 32.18
CA ASP A 677 -4.51 14.50 31.44
C ASP A 677 -5.34 13.36 30.85
N PHE A 678 -4.72 12.56 29.97
CA PHE A 678 -5.28 11.35 29.36
C PHE A 678 -5.68 10.31 30.40
N ALA A 679 -4.95 10.23 31.52
CA ALA A 679 -5.30 9.38 32.65
C ALA A 679 -6.55 9.87 33.40
N THR A 680 -6.63 11.17 33.70
CA THR A 680 -7.71 11.80 34.46
C THR A 680 -9.04 11.72 33.68
N GLY A 681 -9.05 12.06 32.38
CA GLY A 681 -10.25 11.94 31.55
C GLY A 681 -10.78 10.50 31.48
N MET A 682 -9.90 9.52 31.24
CA MET A 682 -10.25 8.10 31.21
C MET A 682 -10.79 7.58 32.57
N LEU A 683 -10.30 8.12 33.69
CA LEU A 683 -10.80 7.80 35.01
C LEU A 683 -12.19 8.41 35.28
N ILE A 684 -12.43 9.65 34.87
CA ILE A 684 -13.76 10.31 34.96
C ILE A 684 -14.82 9.50 34.17
N GLU A 685 -14.54 9.18 32.91
CA GLU A 685 -15.43 8.33 32.11
C GLU A 685 -15.60 6.93 32.73
N SER A 686 -14.51 6.36 33.25
CA SER A 686 -14.54 5.09 33.97
C SER A 686 -15.27 5.16 35.32
N ALA A 687 -15.55 6.34 35.89
CA ALA A 687 -16.40 6.48 37.06
C ALA A 687 -17.90 6.44 36.68
N GLY A 688 -18.23 6.65 35.40
CA GLY A 688 -19.60 6.63 34.88
C GLY A 688 -20.12 8.00 34.42
N TYR A 689 -19.26 9.02 34.37
CA TYR A 689 -19.59 10.33 33.80
C TYR A 689 -19.59 10.28 32.26
N VAL A 690 -20.35 11.19 31.65
CA VAL A 690 -20.26 11.43 30.19
C VAL A 690 -19.31 12.57 29.85
N SER A 691 -18.78 12.55 28.64
CA SER A 691 -17.77 13.49 28.12
C SER A 691 -18.26 14.20 26.86
N LEU A 692 -17.91 15.47 26.67
CA LEU A 692 -18.24 16.24 25.45
C LEU A 692 -16.97 16.86 24.84
N GLY A 693 -16.70 16.58 23.57
CA GLY A 693 -15.75 17.32 22.75
C GLY A 693 -16.50 18.32 21.85
N LEU A 694 -16.08 19.58 21.84
CA LEU A 694 -16.62 20.63 20.97
C LEU A 694 -15.68 20.90 19.78
N SER A 695 -16.25 21.23 18.61
CA SER A 695 -15.50 21.56 17.39
C SER A 695 -15.14 23.05 17.25
N GLU A 696 -15.60 23.92 18.14
CA GLU A 696 -15.34 25.37 18.07
C GLU A 696 -14.14 25.75 18.95
N PRO A 697 -13.05 26.32 18.40
CA PRO A 697 -11.92 26.80 19.19
C PRO A 697 -12.29 28.02 20.03
N LEU A 698 -12.14 27.90 21.35
CA LEU A 698 -12.50 28.94 22.34
C LEU A 698 -11.31 29.47 23.16
N ALA A 699 -10.10 28.94 22.92
CA ALA A 699 -8.85 29.42 23.50
C ALA A 699 -7.67 29.05 22.58
N SER A 700 -6.72 29.97 22.40
CA SER A 700 -5.59 29.82 21.45
C SER A 700 -4.24 30.03 22.13
N GLY A 701 -3.23 29.25 21.72
CA GLY A 701 -1.89 29.31 22.30
C GLY A 701 -0.71 29.26 21.32
N VAL A 702 0.48 28.95 21.84
CA VAL A 702 1.75 28.99 21.10
C VAL A 702 2.18 27.59 20.65
N ALA A 703 2.36 27.43 19.34
CA ALA A 703 2.88 26.21 18.73
C ALA A 703 4.40 26.06 18.99
N PRO A 704 4.98 24.84 18.96
CA PRO A 704 6.42 24.66 19.11
C PRO A 704 7.20 25.45 18.05
N SER A 705 8.09 26.35 18.46
CA SER A 705 8.82 27.25 17.57
C SER A 705 9.94 26.57 16.77
N THR A 706 10.41 25.40 17.21
CA THR A 706 11.39 24.58 16.48
C THR A 706 10.89 23.16 16.24
N PHE A 707 11.37 22.54 15.15
CA PHE A 707 11.11 21.13 14.86
C PHE A 707 11.64 20.19 15.96
N GLN A 708 12.72 20.57 16.64
CA GLN A 708 13.27 19.79 17.76
C GLN A 708 12.34 19.82 18.99
N ASP A 709 11.65 20.94 19.24
CA ASP A 709 10.68 21.04 20.35
C ASP A 709 9.38 20.32 20.03
N HIS A 710 8.91 20.37 18.77
CA HIS A 710 7.82 19.52 18.29
C HIS A 710 8.14 18.03 18.49
N VAL A 711 9.32 17.57 18.06
CA VAL A 711 9.76 16.19 18.25
C VAL A 711 9.85 15.80 19.74
N GLN A 712 10.32 16.69 20.62
CA GLN A 712 10.33 16.46 22.07
C GLN A 712 8.91 16.35 22.65
N GLN A 713 7.98 17.23 22.24
CA GLN A 713 6.57 17.19 22.64
C GLN A 713 5.92 15.86 22.23
N ARG A 714 6.07 15.44 20.98
CA ARG A 714 5.50 14.18 20.47
C ARG A 714 6.16 12.94 21.08
N THR A 715 7.45 12.99 21.38
CA THR A 715 8.15 11.95 22.15
C THR A 715 7.57 11.80 23.57
N ARG A 716 7.23 12.91 24.24
CA ARG A 716 6.59 12.91 25.56
C ARG A 716 5.21 12.27 25.49
N TRP A 717 4.35 12.75 24.59
CA TRP A 717 2.96 12.31 24.46
C TRP A 717 2.84 10.82 24.10
N GLY A 718 3.55 10.35 23.07
CA GLY A 718 3.45 8.95 22.66
C GLY A 718 3.93 7.96 23.71
N ARG A 719 4.98 8.31 24.46
CA ARG A 719 5.43 7.50 25.60
C ARG A 719 4.46 7.55 26.77
N GLY A 720 3.96 8.74 27.12
CA GLY A 720 2.97 8.93 28.18
C GLY A 720 1.69 8.12 27.93
N VAL A 721 1.10 8.22 26.73
CA VAL A 721 -0.12 7.48 26.36
C VAL A 721 0.09 5.97 26.44
N ILE A 722 1.21 5.44 25.95
CA ILE A 722 1.53 4.00 26.05
C ILE A 722 1.74 3.57 27.53
N ALA A 723 2.42 4.39 28.34
CA ALA A 723 2.64 4.13 29.76
C ALA A 723 1.32 4.17 30.56
N THR A 724 0.50 5.21 30.40
CA THR A 724 -0.82 5.35 31.03
C THR A 724 -1.74 4.18 30.67
N ALA A 725 -1.79 3.80 29.40
CA ALA A 725 -2.60 2.66 28.94
C ALA A 725 -2.20 1.33 29.62
N LYS A 726 -0.89 1.12 29.86
CA LYS A 726 -0.36 -0.02 30.62
C LYS A 726 -0.66 0.07 32.11
N GLN A 727 -0.47 1.24 32.73
CA GLN A 727 -0.73 1.48 34.16
C GLN A 727 -2.20 1.25 34.51
N LEU A 728 -3.11 1.88 33.78
CA LEU A 728 -4.57 1.81 34.00
C LEU A 728 -5.18 0.49 33.51
N LYS A 729 -4.44 -0.32 32.73
CA LYS A 729 -4.85 -1.64 32.22
C LYS A 729 -6.22 -1.60 31.51
N PHE A 730 -6.51 -0.51 30.79
CA PHE A 730 -7.87 -0.09 30.38
C PHE A 730 -8.69 -1.18 29.66
N LEU A 731 -8.06 -2.02 28.83
CA LEU A 731 -8.71 -3.17 28.17
C LEU A 731 -9.36 -4.15 29.17
N ARG A 732 -8.75 -4.36 30.34
CA ARG A 732 -9.23 -5.23 31.43
C ARG A 732 -10.20 -4.53 32.39
N ASN A 733 -10.27 -3.20 32.39
CA ASN A 733 -11.21 -2.45 33.21
C ASN A 733 -12.67 -2.82 32.85
N ARG A 734 -13.48 -3.24 33.82
CA ARG A 734 -14.88 -3.64 33.57
C ARG A 734 -15.88 -2.47 33.53
N LYS A 735 -15.48 -1.28 33.99
CA LYS A 735 -16.33 -0.08 33.96
C LYS A 735 -16.38 0.58 32.57
N LEU A 736 -15.30 0.48 31.79
CA LEU A 736 -15.25 0.93 30.40
C LEU A 736 -15.94 -0.08 29.46
N ASP A 737 -16.77 0.44 28.56
CA ASP A 737 -17.49 -0.34 27.54
C ASP A 737 -16.59 -0.71 26.34
N VAL A 738 -17.08 -1.59 25.45
CA VAL A 738 -16.29 -2.06 24.30
C VAL A 738 -15.97 -0.94 23.29
N SER A 739 -16.90 -0.01 23.08
CA SER A 739 -16.70 1.14 22.18
C SER A 739 -15.65 2.11 22.74
N GLN A 740 -15.70 2.39 24.05
CA GLN A 740 -14.68 3.18 24.75
C GLN A 740 -13.30 2.53 24.61
N LYS A 741 -13.22 1.21 24.84
CA LYS A 741 -11.96 0.45 24.70
C LYS A 741 -11.40 0.47 23.29
N MET A 742 -12.22 0.35 22.25
CA MET A 742 -11.71 0.43 20.88
C MET A 742 -11.23 1.85 20.52
N SER A 743 -11.94 2.90 20.98
CA SER A 743 -11.50 4.30 20.82
C SER A 743 -10.16 4.57 21.54
N TYR A 744 -10.03 4.17 22.81
CA TYR A 744 -8.77 4.32 23.54
C TYR A 744 -7.64 3.46 22.97
N LEU A 745 -7.93 2.25 22.48
CA LEU A 745 -6.95 1.42 21.79
C LEU A 745 -6.47 2.08 20.48
N ASN A 746 -7.36 2.69 19.70
CA ASN A 746 -6.99 3.46 18.51
C ASN A 746 -6.08 4.64 18.86
N SER A 747 -6.41 5.41 19.93
CA SER A 747 -5.55 6.49 20.43
C SER A 747 -4.18 6.01 20.94
N VAL A 748 -4.03 4.75 21.35
CA VAL A 748 -2.74 4.13 21.70
C VAL A 748 -1.99 3.63 20.46
N LEU A 749 -2.68 3.00 19.50
CA LEU A 749 -2.09 2.45 18.28
C LEU A 749 -1.56 3.53 17.32
N TYR A 750 -2.19 4.72 17.31
CA TYR A 750 -1.68 5.89 16.58
C TYR A 750 -0.19 6.14 16.87
N TRP A 751 0.25 6.02 18.13
CA TRP A 751 1.64 6.25 18.54
C TRP A 751 2.63 5.17 18.07
N PHE A 752 2.16 4.10 17.43
CA PHE A 752 2.99 3.13 16.71
C PHE A 752 3.16 3.49 15.23
N SER A 753 2.66 4.65 14.75
CA SER A 753 2.94 5.18 13.40
C SER A 753 4.42 5.24 13.01
N PRO A 754 5.40 5.52 13.91
CA PRO A 754 6.82 5.45 13.53
C PRO A 754 7.26 4.05 13.05
N LEU A 755 6.71 2.98 13.64
CA LEU A 755 7.02 1.61 13.26
C LEU A 755 6.29 1.22 11.96
N LYS A 756 4.99 1.56 11.85
CA LYS A 756 4.19 1.32 10.64
C LYS A 756 4.81 2.01 9.42
N ASN A 757 5.14 3.29 9.56
CA ASN A 757 5.70 4.08 8.46
C ASN A 757 7.12 3.63 8.08
N LEU A 758 7.98 3.25 9.03
CA LEU A 758 9.28 2.66 8.70
C LEU A 758 9.13 1.39 7.85
N ILE A 759 8.17 0.52 8.19
CA ILE A 759 7.89 -0.71 7.43
C ILE A 759 7.38 -0.36 6.03
N TYR A 760 6.46 0.60 5.87
CA TYR A 760 6.01 1.06 4.55
C TYR A 760 7.12 1.72 3.70
N LEU A 761 8.04 2.47 4.32
CA LEU A 761 9.19 3.09 3.64
C LEU A 761 10.22 2.05 3.17
N ILE A 762 10.53 1.05 4.00
CA ILE A 762 11.49 -0.01 3.68
C ILE A 762 10.91 -1.04 2.71
N SER A 763 9.60 -1.29 2.73
CA SER A 763 8.93 -2.33 1.92
C SER A 763 9.30 -2.33 0.42
N PRO A 764 9.22 -1.21 -0.32
CA PRO A 764 9.65 -1.18 -1.72
C PRO A 764 11.18 -1.28 -1.89
N LEU A 765 11.97 -0.82 -0.90
CA LEU A 765 13.44 -0.90 -0.94
C LEU A 765 13.95 -2.35 -0.84
N MET A 766 13.25 -3.23 -0.12
CA MET A 766 13.59 -4.66 -0.02
C MET A 766 13.75 -5.30 -1.40
N PHE A 767 12.81 -5.06 -2.32
CA PHE A 767 12.93 -5.51 -3.69
C PHE A 767 13.85 -4.60 -4.52
N ALA A 768 13.60 -3.29 -4.50
CA ALA A 768 14.23 -2.33 -5.42
C ALA A 768 15.74 -2.16 -5.25
N VAL A 769 16.25 -2.32 -4.03
CA VAL A 769 17.69 -2.25 -3.71
C VAL A 769 18.26 -3.63 -3.47
N PHE A 770 17.63 -4.43 -2.59
CA PHE A 770 18.23 -5.66 -2.04
C PHE A 770 17.84 -6.96 -2.76
N CYS A 771 17.06 -6.90 -3.85
CA CYS A 771 16.56 -8.07 -4.60
C CYS A 771 15.55 -8.97 -3.84
N ILE A 772 15.06 -8.59 -2.65
CA ILE A 772 14.24 -9.45 -1.77
C ILE A 772 12.75 -9.14 -2.02
N PRO A 773 11.99 -10.02 -2.71
CA PRO A 773 10.57 -9.79 -2.98
C PRO A 773 9.73 -10.13 -1.75
N ILE A 774 9.52 -9.15 -0.85
CA ILE A 774 8.65 -9.33 0.33
C ILE A 774 7.14 -9.39 0.00
N PHE A 775 6.77 -9.26 -1.27
CA PHE A 775 5.37 -9.18 -1.72
C PHE A 775 5.28 -9.80 -3.12
N LYS A 776 4.47 -10.85 -3.29
CA LYS A 776 4.29 -11.56 -4.56
C LYS A 776 2.94 -11.20 -5.18
N CYS A 777 2.95 -10.55 -6.34
CA CYS A 777 1.73 -10.21 -7.08
C CYS A 777 2.03 -9.89 -8.56
N THR A 778 1.01 -9.97 -9.41
CA THR A 778 1.00 -9.27 -10.71
C THR A 778 0.47 -7.84 -10.56
N LEU A 779 0.66 -7.01 -11.59
CA LEU A 779 0.04 -5.67 -11.64
C LEU A 779 -1.50 -5.74 -11.69
N VAL A 780 -2.05 -6.82 -12.27
CA VAL A 780 -3.50 -7.09 -12.33
C VAL A 780 -4.06 -7.38 -10.93
N ASP A 781 -3.36 -8.19 -10.11
CA ASP A 781 -3.80 -8.44 -8.74
C ASP A 781 -3.85 -7.14 -7.92
N LEU A 782 -2.87 -6.25 -8.08
CA LEU A 782 -2.88 -4.94 -7.43
C LEU A 782 -4.03 -4.05 -7.93
N ALA A 783 -4.34 -4.08 -9.23
CA ALA A 783 -5.47 -3.34 -9.80
C ALA A 783 -6.84 -3.87 -9.30
N LEU A 784 -6.95 -5.17 -9.02
CA LEU A 784 -8.20 -5.82 -8.56
C LEU A 784 -8.38 -5.74 -7.04
N PHE A 785 -7.34 -5.99 -6.25
CA PHE A 785 -7.44 -6.12 -4.78
C PHE A 785 -6.97 -4.88 -4.03
N TRP A 786 -5.82 -4.30 -4.42
CA TRP A 786 -5.23 -3.16 -3.70
C TRP A 786 -5.88 -1.82 -4.10
N LEU A 787 -6.02 -1.56 -5.39
CA LEU A 787 -6.41 -0.25 -5.92
C LEU A 787 -7.83 0.19 -5.47
N PRO A 788 -8.87 -0.66 -5.46
CA PRO A 788 -10.21 -0.24 -5.00
C PRO A 788 -10.20 0.07 -3.50
N MET A 789 -9.53 -0.75 -2.70
CA MET A 789 -9.30 -0.49 -1.26
C MET A 789 -8.59 0.85 -1.05
N HIS A 790 -7.51 1.11 -1.78
CA HIS A 790 -6.70 2.31 -1.60
C HIS A 790 -7.45 3.60 -1.98
N ILE A 791 -8.18 3.57 -3.10
CA ILE A 791 -9.05 4.69 -3.53
C ILE A 791 -10.14 4.95 -2.49
N LEU A 792 -10.85 3.91 -2.02
CA LEU A 792 -11.91 4.04 -1.03
C LEU A 792 -11.40 4.58 0.31
N GLN A 793 -10.19 4.21 0.74
CA GLN A 793 -9.56 4.76 1.95
C GLN A 793 -9.16 6.24 1.78
N ILE A 794 -8.62 6.65 0.63
CA ILE A 794 -8.31 8.06 0.35
C ILE A 794 -9.58 8.91 0.31
N LEU A 795 -10.64 8.40 -0.34
CA LEU A 795 -11.95 9.06 -0.36
C LEU A 795 -12.58 9.13 1.04
N ALA A 796 -12.48 8.06 1.84
CA ALA A 796 -12.94 8.06 3.23
C ALA A 796 -12.28 9.18 4.05
N LEU A 797 -10.95 9.27 4.03
CA LEU A 797 -10.22 10.31 4.74
C LEU A 797 -10.62 11.71 4.28
N ARG A 798 -10.75 11.93 2.97
CA ARG A 798 -11.10 13.25 2.41
C ARG A 798 -12.53 13.68 2.72
N VAL A 799 -13.49 12.74 2.76
CA VAL A 799 -14.90 13.02 3.09
C VAL A 799 -15.10 13.19 4.61
N THR A 800 -14.47 12.36 5.43
CA THR A 800 -14.67 12.37 6.89
C THR A 800 -13.85 13.43 7.64
N SER A 801 -12.73 13.91 7.08
CA SER A 801 -11.89 14.93 7.75
C SER A 801 -12.40 16.37 7.69
N GLN A 802 -13.57 16.61 7.08
CA GLN A 802 -14.07 17.94 6.72
C GLN A 802 -13.06 18.82 5.93
N GLY A 803 -12.03 18.22 5.31
CA GLY A 803 -10.95 18.94 4.65
C GLY A 803 -9.85 19.46 5.60
N LYS A 804 -9.79 19.03 6.86
CA LYS A 804 -8.67 19.34 7.78
C LYS A 804 -7.39 18.58 7.41
N ILE A 805 -7.46 17.35 6.86
CA ILE A 805 -6.25 16.58 6.51
C ILE A 805 -6.39 15.81 5.19
N SER A 806 -5.25 15.47 4.57
CA SER A 806 -5.14 14.61 3.41
C SER A 806 -4.02 13.58 3.58
N ALA A 807 -4.04 12.50 2.80
CA ALA A 807 -3.00 11.47 2.81
C ALA A 807 -1.59 11.99 2.41
N GLN A 808 -1.52 13.15 1.76
CA GLN A 808 -0.25 13.85 1.47
C GLN A 808 0.34 14.44 2.76
N TRP A 809 -0.46 15.19 3.53
CA TRP A 809 0.01 15.85 4.75
C TRP A 809 0.20 14.86 5.91
N SER A 810 -0.71 13.89 6.11
CA SER A 810 -0.50 12.80 7.10
C SER A 810 0.83 12.07 6.87
N GLY A 811 1.15 11.76 5.61
CA GLY A 811 2.42 11.11 5.25
C GLY A 811 3.67 11.97 5.53
N ILE A 812 3.59 13.31 5.39
CA ILE A 812 4.67 14.21 5.77
C ILE A 812 4.83 14.24 7.30
N TYR A 813 3.72 14.41 8.03
CA TYR A 813 3.72 14.47 9.50
C TYR A 813 4.31 13.17 10.09
N GLU A 814 3.76 12.01 9.72
CA GLU A 814 4.22 10.70 10.20
C GLU A 814 5.66 10.38 9.80
N THR A 815 6.12 10.81 8.62
CA THR A 815 7.52 10.61 8.19
C THR A 815 8.47 11.50 8.97
N SER A 816 8.09 12.75 9.24
CA SER A 816 8.95 13.69 9.98
C SER A 816 9.28 13.21 11.39
N VAL A 817 8.32 12.63 12.12
CA VAL A 817 8.53 12.16 13.49
C VAL A 817 9.09 10.74 13.57
N MET A 818 9.01 9.96 12.47
CA MET A 818 9.38 8.53 12.42
C MET A 818 10.75 8.19 13.03
N PRO A 819 11.89 8.76 12.58
CA PRO A 819 13.20 8.30 13.04
C PRO A 819 13.47 8.66 14.51
N PHE A 820 12.81 9.71 15.01
CA PHE A 820 13.00 10.22 16.36
C PHE A 820 12.14 9.46 17.39
N LEU A 821 10.89 9.14 17.04
CA LEU A 821 9.95 8.47 17.96
C LEU A 821 10.07 6.94 17.98
N LEU A 822 10.63 6.31 16.94
CA LEU A 822 10.77 4.85 16.85
C LEU A 822 11.41 4.22 18.11
N MET A 823 12.64 4.64 18.46
CA MET A 823 13.36 4.09 19.61
C MET A 823 12.72 4.46 20.97
N PRO A 824 12.22 5.70 21.19
CA PRO A 824 11.37 6.03 22.33
C PRO A 824 10.13 5.13 22.51
N VAL A 825 9.37 4.86 21.44
CA VAL A 825 8.17 4.00 21.47
C VAL A 825 8.55 2.55 21.77
N VAL A 826 9.56 2.00 21.08
CA VAL A 826 10.03 0.62 21.32
C VAL A 826 10.51 0.44 22.77
N LYS A 827 11.24 1.40 23.35
CA LYS A 827 11.64 1.35 24.77
C LYS A 827 10.44 1.33 25.71
N GLU A 828 9.38 2.10 25.41
CA GLU A 828 8.14 2.10 26.19
C GLU A 828 7.36 0.77 26.07
N VAL A 829 7.38 0.13 24.89
CA VAL A 829 6.81 -1.22 24.69
C VAL A 829 7.47 -2.25 25.61
N PHE A 830 8.80 -2.20 25.78
CA PHE A 830 9.53 -3.07 26.71
C PHE A 830 9.53 -2.58 28.17
N GLY A 831 8.80 -1.51 28.49
CA GLY A 831 8.62 -1.03 29.87
C GLY A 831 9.79 -0.23 30.44
N ILE A 832 10.73 0.23 29.60
CA ILE A 832 11.85 1.10 29.98
C ILE A 832 11.36 2.56 30.02
N THR A 833 10.37 2.83 30.88
CA THR A 833 9.65 4.10 31.00
C THR A 833 10.56 5.27 31.41
N LEU A 834 10.25 6.50 30.97
CA LEU A 834 10.95 7.70 31.42
C LEU A 834 10.63 7.96 32.91
N SER A 835 11.66 8.02 33.74
CA SER A 835 11.54 8.32 35.18
C SER A 835 11.69 9.80 35.53
N LYS A 836 12.09 10.65 34.57
CA LYS A 836 12.24 12.09 34.75
C LYS A 836 11.65 12.86 33.57
N PHE A 837 10.75 13.79 33.88
CA PHE A 837 10.29 14.82 32.95
C PHE A 837 11.35 15.93 32.85
N LYS A 838 11.55 16.47 31.64
CA LYS A 838 12.31 17.70 31.42
C LYS A 838 11.37 18.72 30.79
N VAL A 839 11.13 19.81 31.50
CA VAL A 839 10.28 20.92 31.01
C VAL A 839 10.91 21.51 29.75
N THR A 840 10.10 21.68 28.70
CA THR A 840 10.53 22.36 27.47
C THR A 840 10.78 23.84 27.79
N LYS A 841 11.88 24.41 27.30
CA LYS A 841 12.16 25.84 27.51
C LYS A 841 11.23 26.69 26.63
N LYS A 842 10.29 27.42 27.24
CA LYS A 842 9.45 28.43 26.56
C LYS A 842 10.22 29.76 26.39
N GLU A 843 11.40 29.67 25.78
CA GLU A 843 12.24 30.85 25.46
C GLU A 843 11.75 31.52 24.17
N LYS A 844 12.06 32.82 23.98
CA LYS A 844 11.70 33.54 22.74
C LYS A 844 12.28 32.82 21.52
N ALA A 845 11.48 32.70 20.46
CA ALA A 845 11.91 32.07 19.21
C ALA A 845 13.14 32.78 18.62
N SER A 846 14.13 32.00 18.18
CA SER A 846 15.29 32.54 17.48
C SER A 846 14.88 33.06 16.11
N PHE A 847 15.24 34.31 15.80
CA PHE A 847 15.05 34.91 14.46
C PHE A 847 15.75 34.09 13.35
N ARG A 848 16.93 33.51 13.64
CA ARG A 848 17.69 32.70 12.68
C ARG A 848 17.34 31.22 12.79
N ARG A 849 17.20 30.56 11.62
CA ARG A 849 16.99 29.11 11.52
C ARG A 849 18.13 28.32 12.16
N VAL A 850 17.78 27.28 12.91
CA VAL A 850 18.73 26.32 13.50
C VAL A 850 18.57 24.98 12.79
N VAL A 851 19.68 24.44 12.26
CA VAL A 851 19.68 23.18 11.49
C VAL A 851 20.56 22.14 12.20
N ASP A 852 19.93 21.19 12.90
CA ASP A 852 20.66 20.02 13.39
C ASP A 852 20.95 19.06 12.22
N LYS A 853 22.17 19.12 11.70
CA LYS A 853 22.64 18.24 10.62
C LYS A 853 22.55 16.74 10.98
N ARG A 854 22.57 16.36 12.27
CA ARG A 854 22.44 14.96 12.70
C ARG A 854 21.01 14.45 12.53
N SER A 855 20.01 15.29 12.83
CA SER A 855 18.59 14.98 12.62
C SER A 855 18.24 14.65 11.15
N LEU A 856 19.00 15.18 10.19
CA LEU A 856 18.76 14.97 8.76
C LEU A 856 19.24 13.61 8.25
N VAL A 857 20.22 12.97 8.91
CA VAL A 857 20.92 11.78 8.41
C VAL A 857 19.97 10.62 8.06
N PRO A 858 18.95 10.25 8.88
CA PRO A 858 18.02 9.17 8.53
C PRO A 858 17.26 9.43 7.23
N PHE A 859 16.84 10.68 6.99
CA PHE A 859 16.13 11.07 5.77
C PHE A 859 17.05 11.03 4.55
N VAL A 860 18.30 11.50 4.67
CA VAL A 860 19.29 11.43 3.58
C VAL A 860 19.58 9.97 3.22
N VAL A 861 19.82 9.08 4.19
CA VAL A 861 20.10 7.67 3.93
C VAL A 861 18.93 6.97 3.24
N LEU A 862 17.70 7.15 3.75
CA LEU A 862 16.51 6.57 3.12
C LEU A 862 16.25 7.15 1.72
N LEU A 863 16.54 8.43 1.49
CA LEU A 863 16.33 9.09 0.20
C LEU A 863 17.36 8.62 -0.84
N VAL A 864 18.62 8.44 -0.46
CA VAL A 864 19.67 7.86 -1.33
C VAL A 864 19.32 6.42 -1.70
N LEU A 865 18.89 5.59 -0.74
CA LEU A 865 18.42 4.23 -1.03
C LEU A 865 17.18 4.24 -1.95
N THR A 866 16.26 5.18 -1.75
CA THR A 866 15.08 5.35 -2.62
C THR A 866 15.46 5.75 -4.04
N PHE A 867 16.40 6.68 -4.24
CA PHE A 867 16.89 7.04 -5.57
C PHE A 867 17.65 5.88 -6.24
N ALA A 868 18.50 5.15 -5.51
CA ALA A 868 19.15 3.94 -6.04
C ALA A 868 18.13 2.89 -6.49
N GLY A 869 17.07 2.71 -5.69
CA GLY A 869 15.90 1.89 -6.07
C GLY A 869 15.20 2.39 -7.33
N ILE A 870 14.91 3.68 -7.45
CA ILE A 870 14.25 4.27 -8.63
C ILE A 870 15.10 4.06 -9.89
N VAL A 871 16.41 4.33 -9.84
CA VAL A 871 17.34 4.11 -10.95
C VAL A 871 17.34 2.64 -11.38
N ARG A 872 17.52 1.71 -10.45
CA ARG A 872 17.55 0.27 -10.75
C ARG A 872 16.21 -0.24 -11.29
N MET A 873 15.08 0.18 -10.70
CA MET A 873 13.74 -0.19 -11.17
C MET A 873 13.46 0.38 -12.56
N THR A 874 13.89 1.61 -12.85
CA THR A 874 13.74 2.22 -14.18
C THR A 874 14.60 1.49 -15.22
N TYR A 875 15.85 1.16 -14.89
CA TYR A 875 16.70 0.33 -15.73
C TYR A 875 16.07 -1.04 -16.01
N MET A 876 15.56 -1.73 -14.98
CA MET A 876 14.92 -3.05 -15.16
C MET A 876 13.63 -2.97 -16.00
N MET A 877 12.84 -1.91 -15.84
CA MET A 877 11.63 -1.67 -16.65
C MET A 877 11.98 -1.44 -18.13
N VAL A 878 13.06 -0.70 -18.44
CA VAL A 878 13.47 -0.41 -19.81
C VAL A 878 14.20 -1.61 -20.45
N ALA A 879 15.15 -2.22 -19.76
CA ALA A 879 15.99 -3.30 -20.29
C ALA A 879 15.22 -4.62 -20.45
N PHE A 880 14.42 -5.01 -19.45
CA PHE A 880 13.67 -6.28 -19.45
C PHE A 880 12.18 -6.12 -19.82
N LYS A 881 11.74 -4.90 -20.18
CA LYS A 881 10.35 -4.55 -20.56
C LYS A 881 9.27 -4.96 -19.53
N TYR A 882 9.67 -5.19 -18.28
CA TYR A 882 8.79 -5.77 -17.25
C TYR A 882 7.93 -4.71 -16.54
N ILE A 883 6.67 -4.60 -16.96
CA ILE A 883 5.73 -3.55 -16.51
C ILE A 883 5.31 -3.66 -15.03
N GLY A 884 5.47 -4.83 -14.39
CA GLY A 884 5.09 -5.03 -12.97
C GLY A 884 5.86 -4.13 -11.98
N ILE A 885 7.02 -3.63 -12.39
CA ILE A 885 7.84 -2.68 -11.61
C ILE A 885 7.15 -1.32 -11.39
N LEU A 886 6.16 -0.93 -12.21
CA LEU A 886 5.44 0.34 -12.05
C LEU A 886 4.82 0.50 -10.64
N ALA A 887 4.35 -0.58 -10.03
CA ALA A 887 3.84 -0.56 -8.66
C ALA A 887 4.93 -0.18 -7.64
N VAL A 888 6.14 -0.72 -7.79
CA VAL A 888 7.28 -0.40 -6.91
C VAL A 888 7.75 1.04 -7.15
N LEU A 889 7.82 1.49 -8.41
CA LEU A 889 8.16 2.87 -8.76
C LEU A 889 7.18 3.89 -8.16
N PHE A 890 5.87 3.62 -8.19
CA PHE A 890 4.86 4.47 -7.54
C PHE A 890 5.16 4.69 -6.05
N TRP A 891 5.46 3.62 -5.31
CA TRP A 891 5.81 3.71 -3.90
C TRP A 891 7.14 4.43 -3.67
N LEU A 892 8.17 4.18 -4.47
CA LEU A 892 9.46 4.86 -4.35
C LEU A 892 9.35 6.37 -4.64
N VAL A 893 8.57 6.78 -5.64
CA VAL A 893 8.33 8.21 -5.96
C VAL A 893 7.52 8.91 -4.86
N ARG A 894 6.53 8.21 -4.27
CA ARG A 894 5.80 8.71 -3.09
C ARG A 894 6.75 8.88 -1.89
N ASN A 895 7.63 7.91 -1.65
CA ASN A 895 8.58 7.92 -0.55
C ASN A 895 9.63 9.03 -0.72
N SER A 896 10.19 9.22 -1.93
CA SER A 896 11.18 10.27 -2.19
C SER A 896 10.59 11.68 -2.01
N TYR A 897 9.32 11.89 -2.37
CA TYR A 897 8.60 13.13 -2.05
C TYR A 897 8.52 13.36 -0.53
N TYR A 898 8.03 12.40 0.27
CA TYR A 898 7.90 12.59 1.72
C TYR A 898 9.25 12.84 2.40
N LEU A 899 10.28 12.07 2.02
CA LEU A 899 11.64 12.24 2.55
C LEU A 899 12.23 13.62 2.18
N THR A 900 11.99 14.11 0.96
CA THR A 900 12.42 15.45 0.53
C THR A 900 11.70 16.56 1.30
N MET A 901 10.39 16.43 1.53
CA MET A 901 9.64 17.38 2.37
C MET A 901 10.12 17.36 3.84
N CYS A 902 10.52 16.19 4.37
CA CYS A 902 11.12 16.10 5.70
C CYS A 902 12.51 16.75 5.78
N LEU A 903 13.32 16.70 4.72
CA LEU A 903 14.55 17.48 4.63
C LEU A 903 14.29 18.99 4.60
N PHE A 904 13.31 19.46 3.82
CA PHE A 904 12.92 20.89 3.81
C PHE A 904 12.42 21.37 5.18
N LEU A 905 11.65 20.55 5.89
CA LEU A 905 11.24 20.79 7.27
C LEU A 905 12.44 20.92 8.22
N GLY A 906 13.38 19.98 8.16
CA GLY A 906 14.58 19.96 9.00
C GLY A 906 15.63 21.04 8.66
N PHE A 907 15.63 21.59 7.43
CA PHE A 907 16.42 22.77 7.07
C PHE A 907 15.86 24.08 7.64
N GLY A 908 14.62 24.06 8.14
CA GLY A 908 13.98 25.20 8.81
C GLY A 908 13.81 26.44 7.91
N ARG A 909 13.37 27.54 8.54
CA ARG A 909 13.18 28.86 7.93
C ARG A 909 13.32 29.93 9.01
N ASP A 910 13.95 31.05 8.66
CA ASP A 910 14.13 32.20 9.55
C ASP A 910 12.77 32.84 9.90
N SER A 911 12.64 33.33 11.13
CA SER A 911 11.42 33.98 11.63
C SER A 911 11.50 35.49 11.46
N ASP A 912 10.37 36.13 11.15
CA ASP A 912 10.24 37.59 11.13
C ASP A 912 9.93 38.19 12.52
N GLY A 913 9.70 37.35 13.54
CA GLY A 913 9.58 37.76 14.95
C GLY A 913 8.19 38.19 15.41
N GLU A 914 7.24 38.40 14.50
CA GLU A 914 5.84 38.71 14.86
C GLU A 914 5.12 37.43 15.32
N ASN A 915 4.77 37.36 16.62
CA ASN A 915 4.12 36.18 17.21
C ASN A 915 2.64 36.02 16.81
N VAL A 916 1.95 37.11 16.48
CA VAL A 916 0.52 37.13 16.15
C VAL A 916 0.31 37.95 14.89
N LYS A 917 -0.46 37.40 13.93
CA LYS A 917 -0.92 38.10 12.74
C LYS A 917 -2.38 37.75 12.51
N VAL A 918 -3.27 38.72 12.74
CA VAL A 918 -4.71 38.66 12.46
C VAL A 918 -4.98 39.36 11.13
N PHE A 919 -5.88 38.85 10.29
CA PHE A 919 -6.41 39.53 9.11
C PHE A 919 -7.92 39.65 9.37
N ALA A 920 -8.31 40.78 9.91
CA ALA A 920 -9.70 41.14 10.21
C ALA A 920 -10.02 42.46 9.49
N ALA A 921 -11.31 42.78 9.38
CA ALA A 921 -11.82 43.96 8.70
C ALA A 921 -12.64 44.82 9.68
N GLU A 922 -12.03 45.10 10.83
CA GLU A 922 -12.60 45.98 11.85
C GLU A 922 -12.52 47.43 11.40
N LEU A 923 -13.55 48.21 11.72
CA LEU A 923 -13.61 49.65 11.39
C LEU A 923 -12.57 50.42 12.20
N VAL A 924 -11.91 51.37 11.55
CA VAL A 924 -10.92 52.23 12.18
C VAL A 924 -11.00 53.64 11.61
N THR A 925 -11.08 54.62 12.49
CA THR A 925 -10.95 56.05 12.16
C THR A 925 -9.55 56.51 12.56
N LEU A 926 -8.83 57.12 11.62
CA LEU A 926 -7.49 57.67 11.80
C LEU A 926 -7.59 59.19 12.02
N HIS A 927 -7.51 59.61 13.28
CA HIS A 927 -7.43 61.03 13.64
C HIS A 927 -6.00 61.53 13.39
N LYS A 928 -5.84 62.49 12.48
CA LYS A 928 -4.56 63.09 12.11
C LYS A 928 -4.23 64.31 12.96
N CYS A 929 -2.94 64.63 13.08
CA CYS A 929 -2.46 65.80 13.82
C CYS A 929 -2.88 67.16 13.22
N ASP A 930 -3.38 67.20 11.98
CA ASP A 930 -3.95 68.38 11.32
C ASP A 930 -5.46 68.58 11.60
N GLY A 931 -6.10 67.63 12.28
CA GLY A 931 -7.53 67.66 12.60
C GLY A 931 -8.43 67.08 11.50
N MET A 932 -7.87 66.37 10.52
CA MET A 932 -8.66 65.53 9.60
C MET A 932 -8.83 64.11 10.17
N ASP A 933 -10.01 63.55 9.99
CA ASP A 933 -10.33 62.17 10.30
C ASP A 933 -10.41 61.37 8.99
N VAL A 934 -9.68 60.27 8.89
CA VAL A 934 -9.68 59.37 7.72
C VAL A 934 -10.27 58.02 8.14
N ASP A 935 -11.45 57.68 7.62
CA ASP A 935 -12.06 56.37 7.86
C ASP A 935 -11.40 55.26 7.03
N GLY A 936 -11.45 54.05 7.56
CA GLY A 936 -10.96 52.87 6.87
C GLY A 936 -11.32 51.56 7.57
N VAL A 937 -10.80 50.47 7.01
CA VAL A 937 -10.85 49.14 7.58
C VAL A 937 -9.44 48.62 7.84
N THR A 938 -9.27 47.97 8.98
CA THR A 938 -8.08 47.16 9.21
C THR A 938 -7.97 46.04 8.16
N THR A 939 -6.75 45.60 7.88
CA THR A 939 -6.46 44.50 6.94
C THR A 939 -5.50 43.48 7.54
N ARG A 940 -4.58 43.92 8.42
CA ARG A 940 -3.74 43.10 9.29
C ARG A 940 -3.65 43.78 10.67
N LEU A 941 -3.69 43.00 11.74
CA LEU A 941 -3.34 43.46 13.08
C LEU A 941 -2.29 42.52 13.69
N THR A 942 -1.35 43.10 14.45
CA THR A 942 -0.28 42.41 15.17
C THR A 942 -0.09 43.07 16.54
N GLU A 943 0.70 42.50 17.44
CA GLU A 943 0.91 43.09 18.78
C GLU A 943 1.58 44.49 18.78
N HIS A 944 2.13 44.92 17.63
CA HIS A 944 2.91 46.17 17.50
C HIS A 944 2.52 47.02 16.27
N SER A 945 1.67 46.53 15.37
CA SER A 945 1.29 47.27 14.16
C SER A 945 -0.10 46.91 13.63
N VAL A 946 -0.72 47.87 12.95
CA VAL A 946 -1.99 47.73 12.22
C VAL A 946 -1.77 48.15 10.76
N ASP A 947 -2.14 47.29 9.82
CA ASP A 947 -2.30 47.69 8.42
C ASP A 947 -3.74 48.18 8.20
N VAL A 948 -3.92 49.42 7.74
CA VAL A 948 -5.22 50.01 7.40
C VAL A 948 -5.34 50.20 5.89
N PHE A 949 -6.51 49.88 5.35
CA PHE A 949 -6.96 50.29 4.02
C PHE A 949 -8.08 51.31 4.18
N THR A 950 -7.91 52.49 3.60
CA THR A 950 -8.95 53.53 3.45
C THR A 950 -9.34 53.58 1.96
N ASP A 951 -10.54 54.07 1.65
CA ASP A 951 -10.94 54.34 0.26
C ASP A 951 -10.38 55.67 -0.30
N GLU A 952 -9.69 56.47 0.52
CA GLU A 952 -9.06 57.72 0.10
C GLU A 952 -7.58 57.56 -0.34
N VAL A 953 -7.15 58.39 -1.29
CA VAL A 953 -5.83 58.30 -1.95
C VAL A 953 -4.89 59.41 -1.45
N ASP A 954 -3.64 59.04 -1.14
CA ASP A 954 -2.54 59.92 -0.70
C ASP A 954 -2.84 60.80 0.54
N VAL A 955 -3.73 60.31 1.42
CA VAL A 955 -4.18 61.01 2.64
C VAL A 955 -3.26 60.87 3.86
N LEU A 956 -2.32 59.91 3.84
CA LEU A 956 -1.37 59.64 4.91
C LEU A 956 0.07 59.51 4.39
N TYR A 957 1.03 60.09 5.11
CA TYR A 957 2.44 60.16 4.72
C TYR A 957 3.37 59.33 5.60
N LEU A 958 4.50 58.89 5.06
CA LEU A 958 5.49 58.11 5.81
C LEU A 958 6.10 58.96 6.94
N GLY A 959 6.02 58.48 8.17
CA GLY A 959 6.44 59.19 9.39
C GLY A 959 5.36 60.05 10.03
N GLU A 960 4.14 60.11 9.48
CA GLU A 960 3.02 60.85 10.05
C GLU A 960 2.46 60.16 11.31
N GLN A 961 2.16 60.96 12.34
CA GLN A 961 1.55 60.48 13.58
C GLN A 961 0.03 60.53 13.51
N VAL A 962 -0.60 59.44 13.94
CA VAL A 962 -2.04 59.21 13.89
C VAL A 962 -2.54 58.55 15.17
N GLU A 963 -3.78 58.88 15.53
CA GLU A 963 -4.52 58.34 16.67
C GLU A 963 -5.68 57.50 16.12
N LEU A 964 -5.68 56.20 16.40
CA LEU A 964 -6.54 55.20 15.76
C LEU A 964 -7.67 54.79 16.70
N GLY A 965 -8.88 55.26 16.43
CA GLY A 965 -10.11 54.75 17.02
C GLY A 965 -10.50 53.44 16.32
N ILE A 966 -10.21 52.30 16.95
CA ILE A 966 -10.57 50.96 16.46
C ILE A 966 -11.86 50.53 17.14
N SER A 967 -12.94 50.44 16.36
CA SER A 967 -14.27 50.03 16.86
C SER A 967 -14.63 48.64 16.36
N THR A 968 -14.84 47.71 17.29
CA THR A 968 -15.25 46.33 17.00
C THR A 968 -16.31 45.85 18.00
N ASN A 969 -16.80 44.63 17.83
CA ASN A 969 -18.02 44.09 18.40
C ASN A 969 -17.91 43.74 19.90
N GLY A 970 -17.57 44.72 20.74
CA GLY A 970 -17.30 44.59 22.17
C GLY A 970 -15.98 45.20 22.64
N TYR A 971 -15.23 45.89 21.77
CA TYR A 971 -14.06 46.69 22.15
C TYR A 971 -14.11 48.04 21.45
N ASP A 972 -13.79 49.09 22.21
CA ASP A 972 -13.67 50.47 21.75
C ASP A 972 -12.30 50.96 22.23
N LEU A 973 -11.36 51.12 21.29
CA LEU A 973 -9.94 51.24 21.56
C LEU A 973 -9.36 52.45 20.85
N ASN A 974 -8.61 53.25 21.58
CA ASN A 974 -7.84 54.37 21.05
C ASN A 974 -6.34 54.11 21.28
N VAL A 975 -5.58 53.96 20.19
CA VAL A 975 -4.14 53.71 20.21
C VAL A 975 -3.40 54.73 19.35
N LYS A 976 -2.17 55.11 19.73
CA LYS A 976 -1.39 56.14 19.02
C LYS A 976 -0.19 55.52 18.33
N GLY A 977 0.06 55.91 17.10
CA GLY A 977 1.09 55.31 16.26
C GLY A 977 1.62 56.21 15.16
N THR A 978 2.53 55.65 14.36
CA THR A 978 3.19 56.34 13.25
C THR A 978 3.12 55.49 11.98
N VAL A 979 2.86 56.11 10.83
CA VAL A 979 2.83 55.44 9.52
C VAL A 979 4.27 55.05 9.12
N VAL A 980 4.60 53.76 9.15
CA VAL A 980 5.95 53.22 8.88
C VAL A 980 6.13 52.54 7.52
N SER A 981 5.03 52.26 6.79
CA SER A 981 5.09 51.74 5.43
C SER A 981 3.81 52.08 4.67
N ILE A 982 3.94 52.37 3.38
CA ILE A 982 2.81 52.56 2.45
C ILE A 982 2.95 51.53 1.33
N ARG A 983 1.86 50.83 1.03
CA ARG A 983 1.82 49.79 -0.01
C ARG A 983 0.75 50.16 -1.04
N HIS A 984 1.17 50.90 -2.05
CA HIS A 984 0.34 51.28 -3.19
C HIS A 984 -0.18 50.05 -3.95
N SER A 985 -1.36 50.18 -4.54
CA SER A 985 -1.91 49.16 -5.44
C SER A 985 -1.17 49.12 -6.78
N CYS A 986 -1.30 48.00 -7.51
CA CYS A 986 -0.85 47.89 -8.90
C CYS A 986 -1.79 48.60 -9.90
N ASN A 987 -2.93 49.11 -9.45
CA ASN A 987 -3.85 49.96 -10.21
C ASN A 987 -3.86 51.36 -9.56
N PRO A 988 -3.57 52.46 -10.28
CA PRO A 988 -3.63 53.82 -9.71
C PRO A 988 -5.02 54.21 -9.17
N ASP A 989 -6.10 53.62 -9.70
CA ASP A 989 -7.48 53.89 -9.23
C ASP A 989 -7.84 53.11 -7.94
N VAL A 990 -6.89 52.43 -7.29
CA VAL A 990 -7.11 51.63 -6.09
C VAL A 990 -6.22 52.12 -4.95
N PRO A 991 -6.81 52.53 -3.80
CA PRO A 991 -6.09 53.07 -2.65
C PRO A 991 -4.99 52.18 -2.06
N SER A 992 -4.13 52.83 -1.28
CA SER A 992 -2.95 52.23 -0.65
C SER A 992 -3.27 51.57 0.68
N VAL A 993 -2.49 50.56 1.07
CA VAL A 993 -2.52 50.01 2.43
C VAL A 993 -1.40 50.63 3.26
N TYR A 994 -1.77 51.32 4.34
CA TYR A 994 -0.87 52.02 5.24
C TYR A 994 -0.56 51.14 6.46
N THR A 995 0.72 50.96 6.81
CA THR A 995 1.15 50.24 8.01
C THR A 995 1.47 51.25 9.11
N VAL A 996 0.77 51.15 10.23
CA VAL A 996 0.96 52.01 11.39
C VAL A 996 1.59 51.20 12.53
N GLU A 997 2.74 51.63 13.04
CA GLU A 997 3.38 51.05 14.22
C GLU A 997 2.84 51.72 15.50
N ILE A 998 2.44 50.91 16.49
CA ILE A 998 1.81 51.38 17.72
C ILE A 998 2.90 51.81 18.72
N LEU A 999 2.85 53.08 19.13
CA LEU A 999 3.80 53.67 20.07
C LEU A 999 3.22 53.78 21.49
N ASP A 1000 1.91 54.03 21.61
CA ASP A 1000 1.18 54.06 22.88
C ASP A 1000 -0.21 53.42 22.73
N PHE A 1001 -0.67 52.77 23.79
CA PHE A 1001 -1.98 52.14 23.89
C PHE A 1001 -2.96 52.94 24.76
N ALA A 1002 -2.60 54.15 25.23
CA ALA A 1002 -3.42 55.00 26.11
C ALA A 1002 -3.92 54.28 27.38
N GLY A 1003 -3.13 53.33 27.89
CA GLY A 1003 -3.52 52.45 29.01
C GLY A 1003 -4.39 51.23 28.62
N GLN A 1004 -4.94 51.17 27.41
CA GLN A 1004 -5.81 50.09 26.92
C GLN A 1004 -5.04 48.86 26.37
N LYS A 1005 -3.73 48.72 26.64
CA LYS A 1005 -2.87 47.64 26.10
C LYS A 1005 -3.49 46.25 26.28
N ASP A 1006 -3.97 45.93 27.48
CA ASP A 1006 -4.54 44.62 27.78
C ASP A 1006 -5.88 44.37 27.06
N ALA A 1007 -6.65 45.43 26.77
CA ALA A 1007 -7.88 45.33 25.97
C ALA A 1007 -7.57 45.09 24.48
N TYR A 1008 -6.59 45.80 23.92
CA TYR A 1008 -6.10 45.57 22.56
C TYR A 1008 -5.52 44.15 22.39
N VAL A 1009 -4.72 43.71 23.36
CA VAL A 1009 -4.17 42.34 23.41
C VAL A 1009 -5.29 41.30 23.43
N GLN A 1010 -6.36 41.49 24.22
CA GLN A 1010 -7.48 40.56 24.19
C GLN A 1010 -8.25 40.60 22.87
N MET A 1011 -8.49 41.79 22.29
CA MET A 1011 -9.13 41.91 20.97
C MET A 1011 -8.43 41.04 19.91
N LEU A 1012 -7.09 41.04 19.88
CA LEU A 1012 -6.31 40.20 18.95
C LEU A 1012 -6.52 38.68 19.15
N TYR A 1013 -6.78 38.22 20.37
CA TYR A 1013 -6.99 36.79 20.68
C TYR A 1013 -8.46 36.35 20.67
N ASP A 1014 -9.39 37.30 20.76
CA ASP A 1014 -10.82 37.11 20.49
C ASP A 1014 -11.10 36.91 18.99
N LEU A 1015 -10.31 37.56 18.13
CA LEU A 1015 -10.38 37.42 16.67
C LEU A 1015 -9.80 36.06 16.20
N THR A 1016 -10.34 35.53 15.10
CA THR A 1016 -9.89 34.23 14.56
C THR A 1016 -8.51 34.36 13.89
N PRO A 1017 -7.52 33.51 14.24
CA PRO A 1017 -6.20 33.54 13.60
C PRO A 1017 -6.24 33.33 12.08
N THR A 1018 -5.28 33.93 11.38
CA THR A 1018 -5.16 33.92 9.90
C THR A 1018 -4.87 32.55 9.29
N LEU A 1019 -4.57 31.56 10.11
CA LEU A 1019 -4.12 30.24 9.67
C LEU A 1019 -5.28 29.45 9.01
N PRO A 1020 -5.02 28.69 7.94
CA PRO A 1020 -6.08 28.10 7.11
C PRO A 1020 -6.91 27.05 7.86
N GLN A 1021 -8.14 27.38 8.22
CA GLN A 1021 -9.00 26.46 8.97
C GLN A 1021 -9.41 25.19 8.22
N ARG A 1022 -9.15 25.10 6.90
CA ARG A 1022 -9.30 23.91 6.04
C ARG A 1022 -8.24 23.95 4.93
N LEU A 1023 -7.89 22.77 4.39
CA LEU A 1023 -7.04 22.64 3.21
C LEU A 1023 -7.66 23.35 2.00
N ARG A 1024 -6.89 24.20 1.32
CA ARG A 1024 -7.32 24.82 0.05
C ARG A 1024 -7.26 23.80 -1.11
N PHE A 1025 -8.16 23.95 -2.08
CA PHE A 1025 -8.17 23.11 -3.28
C PHE A 1025 -7.02 23.47 -4.23
N GLY A 1026 -6.41 22.44 -4.85
CA GLY A 1026 -5.37 22.59 -5.87
C GLY A 1026 -3.92 22.46 -5.37
N ASP A 1027 -3.66 22.28 -4.08
CA ASP A 1027 -2.29 22.08 -3.56
C ASP A 1027 -1.79 20.64 -3.71
N GLU A 1028 -1.38 20.34 -4.94
CA GLU A 1028 -0.83 19.05 -5.35
C GLU A 1028 0.64 18.84 -4.93
N TYR A 1029 1.08 17.59 -4.93
CA TYR A 1029 2.46 17.16 -4.65
C TYR A 1029 3.51 18.01 -5.37
N ILE A 1030 3.34 18.22 -6.68
CA ILE A 1030 4.30 18.94 -7.53
C ILE A 1030 4.37 20.43 -7.14
N ARG A 1031 3.23 21.08 -6.86
CA ARG A 1031 3.18 22.50 -6.48
C ARG A 1031 3.88 22.76 -5.15
N ASN A 1032 3.63 21.92 -4.14
CA ASN A 1032 4.25 22.06 -2.82
C ASN A 1032 5.78 21.82 -2.87
N LEU A 1033 6.24 20.89 -3.70
CA LEU A 1033 7.66 20.62 -3.93
C LEU A 1033 8.36 21.81 -4.59
N TRP A 1034 7.84 22.31 -5.71
CA TRP A 1034 8.41 23.46 -6.43
C TRP A 1034 8.40 24.75 -5.61
N LYS A 1035 7.34 25.01 -4.83
CA LYS A 1035 7.27 26.17 -3.94
C LYS A 1035 8.41 26.17 -2.91
N ASN A 1036 8.64 25.01 -2.28
CA ASN A 1036 9.72 24.85 -1.31
C ASN A 1036 11.10 24.95 -1.96
N LEU A 1037 11.28 24.35 -3.14
CA LEU A 1037 12.53 24.42 -3.88
C LEU A 1037 12.85 25.86 -4.31
N GLY A 1038 11.88 26.57 -4.90
CA GLY A 1038 12.02 27.95 -5.38
C GLY A 1038 12.39 28.94 -4.26
N HIS A 1039 11.64 28.95 -3.16
CA HIS A 1039 11.96 29.82 -2.01
C HIS A 1039 13.31 29.52 -1.34
N ARG A 1040 13.89 28.33 -1.58
CA ARG A 1040 15.18 27.90 -1.01
C ARG A 1040 16.36 28.09 -1.98
N ILE A 1041 16.13 28.05 -3.30
CA ILE A 1041 17.13 28.39 -4.32
C ILE A 1041 17.28 29.91 -4.45
N VAL A 1042 16.17 30.67 -4.49
CA VAL A 1042 16.18 32.15 -4.65
C VAL A 1042 16.64 32.90 -3.38
N ARG A 1043 17.22 32.17 -2.41
CA ARG A 1043 17.82 32.68 -1.17
C ARG A 1043 19.26 32.17 -0.96
N VAL A 1044 19.91 31.71 -2.03
CA VAL A 1044 21.34 31.34 -2.13
C VAL A 1044 21.98 32.25 -3.16
#